data_AF-A0A538QRW8-F1
#
_entry.id   AF-A0A538QRW8-F1
#
_cell.length_a   1.000
_cell.length_b   1.000
_cell.length_c   1.000
_cell.angle_alpha   90.00
_cell.angle_beta   90.00
_cell.angle_gamma   90.00
#
_symmetry.space_group_name_H-M   'P 1'
#
loop_
_entity.id
_entity.type
_entity.pdbx_description
1 polymer ?
#
loop_
_entity_poly.entity_id
_entity_poly.type
_entity_poly.pdbx_seq_one_letter_code
_entity_poly.pdbx_strand_id
1 'polypeptide(L)'
;MGAAERVAAAEPVTATLGRYRLERELGAGAMGVVHAAFDPNLERRIALKVLRGTATFDARDRLLREARAMARLAHPNVVTVYEVSFADGRDFVAMELIHGETLAEWLREVRRTPAAILDAFLAAGRGLAAAHAAGIVHRDFKPHNVLRSRAGRIVVTDFGLAREAASQEPALDATLVGTGSSAASALSGITVTGSLLGTPAYMAPEQWQGGAITPATDQFAFCVALWEALSGQRPYRGPTFDDLKRQVARGPAALDASRIPRRVRGLLRRGLDPDPAKRWPSMDALLERLRRARRRPGVAAAIAGGAVVAAVVAFLALRPDAAPGCEPPAREVAAVWSPVIDAALRVQTSPAHAAVLAAAHRDWQRARTEACTAQPQVRPAQLACLDGVAARFDALRQAFVRTPAVPAEELQAQLPDPAICNKPVAADVPRLALAPAPDVIAALAVYARSQTEHKPTDAEIATLTDAPRVDPCARVIATLAFEDASRDVPRVRPLMNNATSVVDQCGDDRLRADLLIRSVKYQREQPIVGPKGAAALRHAEVAASRVMQPDLGAAIAGQRRAALRVHGSRDEMLRLLDIEIAGYGARGLAVRQLQAVIARNDVRLARRTPRDLEAVAADLPAWRPIALANHRNDLVWQLDFAEASARFARGDVAGAHPELMRLWQTRPPGRMLAGQRIEGDVVDDRGRPAAGAGVWAAFSLSADSIGVGVPHEDLSLRTTTTDAAGHFVLPDAAAVGAIVAQLGERRSPPVAIAERVQLVLAPTRRIAGKVALDGTPATQVTVFAEQDGATVRFQTIAPVAADGAFSLSGAPLGALRVGVSVRDDTDVRSQYEAVVPASRAAGDLALTAAQPTRSLDVVVRSAIAAPLEGAGVFVVYGKPQVRTVGELMRLPSLGGQERLATPVTDDRIPGPLARTVRHGDLLARFEHLGAGPLTVCTVSFPGDMLDPVIQQRMMAHVAELAVTCKLLEPDAVLAVLAVAPQARLE
;
A
#
# COMPACT_ATOMS: atom_id res chain seq x y z
N MET A 1 18.36 -73.58 -0.37
CA MET A 1 17.52 -73.37 -1.57
C MET A 1 16.57 -72.22 -1.24
N GLY A 2 16.61 -71.02 -1.82
CA GLY A 2 17.38 -70.47 -2.92
C GLY A 2 17.40 -68.93 -2.81
N ALA A 3 18.49 -68.37 -3.33
CA ALA A 3 18.79 -66.98 -3.72
C ALA A 3 17.90 -65.82 -3.24
N ALA A 4 18.52 -64.94 -2.46
CA ALA A 4 18.15 -63.53 -2.36
C ALA A 4 18.32 -62.85 -3.73
N GLU A 5 17.20 -62.53 -4.38
CA GLU A 5 17.19 -61.76 -5.62
C GLU A 5 17.04 -60.28 -5.29
N ARG A 6 18.12 -59.53 -5.51
CA ARG A 6 18.14 -58.06 -5.53
C ARG A 6 17.21 -57.59 -6.64
N VAL A 7 16.03 -57.12 -6.30
CA VAL A 7 15.27 -56.23 -7.19
C VAL A 7 15.85 -54.84 -7.02
N ALA A 8 16.64 -54.43 -8.01
CA ALA A 8 17.05 -53.05 -8.18
C ALA A 8 15.79 -52.17 -8.18
N ALA A 9 15.70 -51.26 -7.22
CA ALA A 9 14.70 -50.20 -7.22
C ALA A 9 14.95 -49.34 -8.46
N ALA A 10 14.20 -49.58 -9.53
CA ALA A 10 14.01 -48.56 -10.54
C ALA A 10 13.26 -47.41 -9.87
N GLU A 11 13.96 -46.31 -9.59
CA GLU A 11 13.32 -45.07 -9.18
C GLU A 11 12.25 -44.74 -10.23
N PRO A 12 10.96 -44.56 -9.85
CA PRO A 12 10.02 -43.98 -10.78
C PRO A 12 10.56 -42.58 -11.07
N VAL A 13 10.88 -42.32 -12.34
CA VAL A 13 11.23 -40.98 -12.81
C VAL A 13 10.02 -40.09 -12.51
N THR A 14 9.97 -39.50 -11.32
CA THR A 14 8.91 -38.59 -10.92
C THR A 14 9.13 -37.34 -11.74
N ALA A 15 8.35 -37.20 -12.82
CA ALA A 15 8.35 -36.00 -13.63
C ALA A 15 8.22 -34.77 -12.72
N THR A 16 9.15 -33.83 -12.84
CA THR A 16 9.12 -32.56 -12.13
C THR A 16 8.49 -31.50 -13.04
N LEU A 17 7.77 -30.55 -12.44
CA LEU A 17 7.34 -29.32 -13.11
C LEU A 17 7.83 -28.14 -12.26
N GLY A 18 8.85 -27.44 -12.75
CA GLY A 18 9.61 -26.50 -11.92
C GLY A 18 10.17 -27.21 -10.68
N ARG A 19 9.84 -26.72 -9.47
CA ARG A 19 10.28 -27.35 -8.21
C ARG A 19 9.41 -28.51 -7.73
N TYR A 20 8.23 -28.70 -8.31
CA TYR A 20 7.24 -29.64 -7.79
C TYR A 20 7.47 -31.04 -8.34
N ARG A 21 7.48 -32.03 -7.44
CA ARG A 21 7.56 -33.44 -7.82
C ARG A 21 6.14 -33.97 -8.03
N LEU A 22 5.79 -34.36 -9.26
CA LEU A 22 4.47 -34.92 -9.56
C LEU A 22 4.37 -36.34 -8.99
N GLU A 23 3.34 -36.62 -8.19
CA GLU A 23 3.11 -37.95 -7.60
C GLU A 23 2.11 -38.77 -8.42
N ARG A 24 0.89 -38.27 -8.62
CA ARG A 24 -0.17 -38.95 -9.40
C ARG A 24 -1.19 -37.97 -9.97
N GLU A 25 -1.88 -38.36 -11.04
CA GLU A 25 -3.01 -37.59 -11.57
C GLU A 25 -4.24 -37.69 -10.63
N LEU A 26 -4.91 -36.56 -10.40
CA LEU A 26 -6.17 -36.43 -9.67
C LEU A 26 -7.36 -36.34 -10.62
N GLY A 27 -7.16 -35.77 -11.82
CA GLY A 27 -8.14 -35.75 -12.89
C GLY A 27 -7.72 -34.86 -14.06
N ALA A 28 -8.28 -35.13 -15.24
CA ALA A 28 -8.07 -34.35 -16.46
C ALA A 28 -9.39 -33.75 -16.96
N GLY A 29 -9.35 -32.49 -17.39
CA GLY A 29 -10.49 -31.77 -17.95
C GLY A 29 -10.12 -30.94 -19.18
N ALA A 30 -11.09 -30.20 -19.72
CA ALA A 30 -10.90 -29.36 -20.91
C ALA A 30 -9.81 -28.28 -20.72
N MET A 31 -9.62 -27.79 -19.49
CA MET A 31 -8.70 -26.69 -19.19
C MET A 31 -7.30 -27.14 -18.73
N GLY A 32 -7.07 -28.43 -18.49
CA GLY A 32 -5.83 -28.86 -17.83
C GLY A 32 -5.88 -30.25 -17.21
N VAL A 33 -4.74 -30.69 -16.68
CA VAL A 33 -4.60 -31.90 -15.87
C VAL A 33 -4.20 -31.49 -14.45
N VAL A 34 -4.84 -32.07 -13.44
CA VAL A 34 -4.54 -31.81 -12.02
C VAL A 34 -3.77 -33.00 -11.46
N HIS A 35 -2.62 -32.75 -10.85
CA HIS A 35 -1.79 -33.75 -10.18
C HIS A 35 -1.74 -33.51 -8.67
N ALA A 36 -1.62 -34.58 -7.89
CA ALA A 36 -1.03 -34.47 -6.57
C ALA A 36 0.48 -34.31 -6.75
N ALA A 37 1.07 -33.35 -6.06
CA ALA A 37 2.50 -33.07 -6.13
C ALA A 37 3.08 -32.76 -4.76
N PHE A 38 4.38 -33.00 -4.60
CA PHE A 38 5.14 -32.66 -3.40
C PHE A 38 5.95 -31.39 -3.65
N ASP A 39 5.81 -30.40 -2.77
CA ASP A 39 6.64 -29.20 -2.71
C ASP A 39 7.83 -29.48 -1.77
N PRO A 40 9.05 -29.70 -2.29
CA PRO A 40 10.21 -30.04 -1.47
C PRO A 40 10.70 -28.89 -0.60
N ASN A 41 10.40 -27.63 -0.97
CA ASN A 41 10.85 -26.46 -0.22
C ASN A 41 10.02 -26.22 1.04
N LEU A 42 8.75 -26.63 1.01
CA LEU A 42 7.79 -26.47 2.11
C LEU A 42 7.38 -27.80 2.74
N GLU A 43 8.00 -28.90 2.31
CA GLU A 43 7.77 -30.27 2.75
C GLU A 43 6.28 -30.66 2.85
N ARG A 44 5.49 -30.29 1.83
CA ARG A 44 4.03 -30.53 1.84
C ARG A 44 3.49 -31.06 0.51
N ARG A 45 2.37 -31.77 0.58
CA ARG A 45 1.60 -32.19 -0.60
C ARG A 45 0.61 -31.11 -1.03
N ILE A 46 0.50 -30.91 -2.33
CA ILE A 46 -0.35 -29.90 -2.97
C ILE A 46 -1.12 -30.51 -4.15
N ALA A 47 -2.15 -29.81 -4.61
CA ALA A 47 -2.72 -30.04 -5.92
C ALA A 47 -2.06 -29.08 -6.93
N LEU A 48 -1.61 -29.60 -8.06
CA LEU A 48 -0.95 -28.85 -9.13
C LEU A 48 -1.77 -28.98 -10.41
N LYS A 49 -2.42 -27.91 -10.84
CA LYS A 49 -3.20 -27.87 -12.08
C LYS A 49 -2.35 -27.30 -13.20
N VAL A 50 -2.02 -28.15 -14.18
CA VAL A 50 -1.26 -27.80 -15.37
C VAL A 50 -2.24 -27.44 -16.48
N LEU A 51 -2.14 -26.23 -17.02
CA LEU A 51 -3.05 -25.73 -18.04
C LEU A 51 -2.67 -26.26 -19.44
N ARG A 52 -3.68 -26.46 -20.30
CA ARG A 52 -3.47 -26.88 -21.70
C ARG A 52 -3.28 -25.64 -22.59
N GLY A 53 -2.12 -25.52 -23.23
CA GLY A 53 -1.75 -24.39 -24.11
C GLY A 53 -0.99 -23.27 -23.40
N THR A 54 -0.17 -22.53 -24.14
CA THR A 54 0.54 -21.33 -23.68
C THR A 54 -0.32 -20.09 -23.93
N ALA A 55 -0.61 -19.30 -22.90
CA ALA A 55 -1.34 -18.04 -23.06
C ALA A 55 -0.52 -17.00 -23.87
N THR A 56 -1.19 -16.16 -24.66
CA THR A 56 -0.58 -14.94 -25.24
C THR A 56 -0.15 -13.99 -24.11
N PHE A 57 0.73 -13.02 -24.40
CA PHE A 57 1.29 -12.12 -23.37
C PHE A 57 0.20 -11.38 -22.56
N ASP A 58 -0.82 -10.83 -23.23
CA ASP A 58 -1.94 -10.11 -22.60
C ASP A 58 -2.87 -11.03 -21.78
N ALA A 59 -3.09 -12.25 -22.30
CA ALA A 59 -3.85 -13.28 -21.62
C ALA A 59 -3.14 -13.76 -20.33
N ARG A 60 -1.81 -13.79 -20.35
CA ARG A 60 -0.97 -14.18 -19.22
C ARG A 60 -0.96 -13.11 -18.13
N ASP A 61 -0.90 -11.84 -18.48
CA ASP A 61 -0.98 -10.74 -17.50
C ASP A 61 -2.34 -10.66 -16.82
N ARG A 62 -3.42 -11.01 -17.52
CA ARG A 62 -4.76 -11.14 -16.94
C ARG A 62 -4.88 -12.37 -16.04
N LEU A 63 -4.39 -13.52 -16.51
CA LEU A 63 -4.30 -14.77 -15.74
C LEU A 63 -3.53 -14.55 -14.43
N LEU A 64 -2.38 -13.86 -14.49
CA LEU A 64 -1.56 -13.52 -13.32
C LEU A 64 -2.26 -12.53 -12.38
N ARG A 65 -3.05 -11.58 -12.90
CA ARG A 65 -3.87 -10.67 -12.07
C ARG A 65 -4.96 -11.43 -11.31
N GLU A 66 -5.75 -12.27 -11.99
CA GLU A 66 -6.79 -13.07 -11.35
C GLU A 66 -6.20 -14.11 -10.38
N ALA A 67 -5.06 -14.71 -10.74
CA ALA A 67 -4.31 -15.62 -9.87
C ALA A 67 -3.79 -14.95 -8.61
N ARG A 68 -3.25 -13.72 -8.70
CA ARG A 68 -2.82 -12.93 -7.54
C ARG A 68 -3.99 -12.58 -6.63
N ALA A 69 -5.14 -12.26 -7.21
CA ALA A 69 -6.36 -12.02 -6.44
C ALA A 69 -6.80 -13.30 -5.69
N MET A 70 -6.74 -14.46 -6.35
CA MET A 70 -7.03 -15.76 -5.71
C MET A 70 -6.01 -16.15 -4.63
N ALA A 71 -4.72 -15.92 -4.84
CA ALA A 71 -3.69 -16.24 -3.84
C ALA A 71 -3.80 -15.39 -2.57
N ARG A 72 -4.41 -14.19 -2.67
CA ARG A 72 -4.70 -13.31 -1.53
C ARG A 72 -6.03 -13.65 -0.83
N LEU A 73 -6.89 -14.45 -1.46
CA LEU A 73 -8.20 -14.81 -0.95
C LEU A 73 -8.11 -16.00 0.01
N ALA A 74 -7.94 -15.70 1.31
CA ALA A 74 -7.99 -16.71 2.37
C ALA A 74 -9.43 -16.84 2.91
N HIS A 75 -10.16 -17.88 2.49
CA HIS A 75 -11.52 -18.15 2.97
C HIS A 75 -11.77 -19.66 3.13
N PRO A 76 -12.40 -20.12 4.23
CA PRO A 76 -12.58 -21.56 4.51
C PRO A 76 -13.42 -22.32 3.46
N ASN A 77 -14.16 -21.61 2.63
CA ASN A 77 -14.97 -22.18 1.54
C ASN A 77 -14.41 -21.91 0.13
N VAL A 78 -13.15 -21.49 0.01
CA VAL A 78 -12.45 -21.27 -1.27
C VAL A 78 -11.12 -22.02 -1.22
N VAL A 79 -10.74 -22.69 -2.31
CA VAL A 79 -9.45 -23.39 -2.37
C VAL A 79 -8.30 -22.38 -2.26
N THR A 80 -7.33 -22.65 -1.39
CA THR A 80 -6.18 -21.75 -1.26
C THR A 80 -5.22 -21.96 -2.42
N VAL A 81 -4.90 -20.89 -3.15
CA VAL A 81 -3.87 -20.89 -4.20
C VAL A 81 -2.55 -20.46 -3.59
N TYR A 82 -1.53 -21.30 -3.71
CA TYR A 82 -0.19 -21.03 -3.19
C TYR A 82 0.69 -20.32 -4.21
N GLU A 83 0.58 -20.70 -5.48
CA GLU A 83 1.41 -20.16 -6.54
C GLU A 83 0.72 -20.29 -7.89
N VAL A 84 0.95 -19.31 -8.77
CA VAL A 84 0.69 -19.43 -10.20
C VAL A 84 1.97 -19.02 -10.90
N SER A 85 2.50 -19.91 -11.72
CA SER A 85 3.82 -19.75 -12.30
C SER A 85 3.90 -20.51 -13.62
N PHE A 86 5.04 -20.39 -14.26
CA PHE A 86 5.34 -20.98 -15.55
C PHE A 86 6.65 -21.72 -15.44
N ALA A 87 6.61 -23.02 -15.75
CA ALA A 87 7.79 -23.86 -15.80
C ALA A 87 7.65 -24.83 -16.97
N ASP A 88 8.76 -25.16 -17.60
CA ASP A 88 8.84 -26.19 -18.64
C ASP A 88 7.80 -25.98 -19.77
N GLY A 89 7.66 -24.72 -20.20
CA GLY A 89 6.76 -24.34 -21.29
C GLY A 89 5.27 -24.33 -20.94
N ARG A 90 4.90 -24.47 -19.65
CA ARG A 90 3.50 -24.66 -19.23
C ARG A 90 3.15 -23.76 -18.05
N ASP A 91 1.99 -23.11 -18.14
CA ASP A 91 1.39 -22.42 -17.01
C ASP A 91 0.79 -23.45 -16.03
N PHE A 92 1.01 -23.23 -14.74
CA PHE A 92 0.46 -24.08 -13.70
C PHE A 92 -0.04 -23.28 -12.49
N VAL A 93 -0.96 -23.88 -11.74
CA VAL A 93 -1.50 -23.37 -10.49
C VAL A 93 -1.26 -24.39 -9.38
N ALA A 94 -0.46 -24.03 -8.39
CA ALA A 94 -0.26 -24.78 -7.16
C ALA A 94 -1.28 -24.34 -6.10
N MET A 95 -2.03 -25.30 -5.56
CA MET A 95 -3.14 -25.04 -4.65
C MET A 95 -3.25 -26.10 -3.55
N GLU A 96 -4.09 -25.82 -2.56
CA GLU A 96 -4.38 -26.74 -1.46
C GLU A 96 -4.90 -28.09 -1.99
N LEU A 97 -4.29 -29.19 -1.52
CA LEU A 97 -4.77 -30.53 -1.82
C LEU A 97 -5.94 -30.90 -0.90
N ILE A 98 -7.16 -30.93 -1.46
CA ILE A 98 -8.35 -31.33 -0.72
C ILE A 98 -8.54 -32.86 -0.81
N HIS A 99 -8.38 -33.54 0.32
CA HIS A 99 -8.73 -34.96 0.43
C HIS A 99 -10.23 -35.13 0.67
N GLY A 100 -10.96 -35.56 -0.36
CA GLY A 100 -12.42 -35.67 -0.31
C GLY A 100 -13.05 -36.11 -1.63
N GLU A 101 -14.35 -35.82 -1.76
CA GLU A 101 -15.20 -36.10 -2.93
C GLU A 101 -15.75 -34.77 -3.48
N THR A 102 -16.20 -34.75 -4.73
CA THR A 102 -16.94 -33.60 -5.28
C THR A 102 -18.35 -33.52 -4.68
N LEU A 103 -18.95 -32.32 -4.67
CA LEU A 103 -20.33 -32.15 -4.24
C LEU A 103 -21.29 -32.89 -5.17
N ALA A 104 -20.94 -33.07 -6.44
CA ALA A 104 -21.67 -33.88 -7.40
C ALA A 104 -21.73 -35.37 -6.99
N GLU A 105 -20.59 -35.97 -6.61
CA GLU A 105 -20.52 -37.34 -6.11
C GLU A 105 -21.30 -37.48 -4.80
N TRP A 106 -21.11 -36.54 -3.87
CA TRP A 106 -21.80 -36.53 -2.59
C TRP A 106 -23.33 -36.51 -2.72
N LEU A 107 -23.85 -35.81 -3.73
CA LEU A 107 -25.29 -35.74 -4.04
C LEU A 107 -25.82 -37.02 -4.72
N ARG A 108 -24.97 -37.83 -5.35
CA ARG A 108 -25.35 -39.07 -6.05
C ARG A 108 -25.36 -40.31 -5.15
N GLU A 109 -24.43 -40.42 -4.20
CA GLU A 109 -24.24 -41.65 -3.42
C GLU A 109 -25.40 -41.99 -2.47
N VAL A 110 -25.95 -40.99 -1.77
CA VAL A 110 -27.03 -41.17 -0.77
C VAL A 110 -28.01 -40.00 -0.85
N ARG A 111 -29.32 -40.28 -0.78
CA ARG A 111 -30.34 -39.22 -0.68
C ARG A 111 -30.08 -38.34 0.54
N ARG A 112 -29.73 -37.08 0.29
CA ARG A 112 -29.45 -36.09 1.34
C ARG A 112 -30.74 -35.39 1.76
N THR A 113 -30.83 -34.99 3.03
CA THR A 113 -31.95 -34.17 3.48
C THR A 113 -31.86 -32.76 2.86
N PRO A 114 -32.98 -32.07 2.59
CA PRO A 114 -32.95 -30.69 2.10
C PRO A 114 -32.16 -29.76 3.01
N ALA A 115 -32.14 -30.05 4.31
CA ALA A 115 -31.34 -29.34 5.30
C ALA A 115 -29.84 -29.47 5.05
N ALA A 116 -29.33 -30.70 4.87
CA ALA A 116 -27.91 -30.94 4.60
C ALA A 116 -27.47 -30.34 3.25
N ILE A 117 -28.33 -30.42 2.23
CA ILE A 117 -28.08 -29.80 0.92
C ILE A 117 -27.96 -28.28 1.08
N LEU A 118 -28.91 -27.64 1.77
CA LEU A 118 -28.87 -26.21 2.03
C LEU A 118 -27.63 -25.80 2.82
N ASP A 119 -27.21 -26.58 3.81
CA ASP A 119 -26.01 -26.26 4.61
C ASP A 119 -24.74 -26.31 3.74
N ALA A 120 -24.63 -27.30 2.84
CA ALA A 120 -23.52 -27.39 1.90
C ALA A 120 -23.50 -26.24 0.88
N PHE A 121 -24.65 -25.89 0.31
CA PHE A 121 -24.75 -24.76 -0.62
C PHE A 121 -24.59 -23.41 0.06
N LEU A 122 -25.03 -23.23 1.30
CA LEU A 122 -24.73 -22.02 2.08
C LEU A 122 -23.21 -21.86 2.28
N ALA A 123 -22.48 -22.96 2.47
CA ALA A 123 -21.02 -22.93 2.55
C ALA A 123 -20.37 -22.60 1.19
N ALA A 124 -20.77 -23.26 0.10
CA ALA A 124 -20.28 -22.94 -1.24
C ALA A 124 -20.58 -21.48 -1.64
N GLY A 125 -21.78 -21.01 -1.32
CA GLY A 125 -22.19 -19.63 -1.58
C GLY A 125 -21.38 -18.60 -0.81
N ARG A 126 -20.98 -18.87 0.45
CA ARG A 126 -20.02 -18.01 1.18
C ARG A 126 -18.68 -17.95 0.47
N GLY A 127 -18.24 -19.05 -0.13
CA GLY A 127 -17.04 -19.07 -0.98
C GLY A 127 -17.17 -18.15 -2.20
N LEU A 128 -18.31 -18.21 -2.90
CA LEU A 128 -18.60 -17.32 -4.03
C LEU A 128 -18.68 -15.84 -3.60
N ALA A 129 -19.36 -15.54 -2.50
CA ALA A 129 -19.48 -14.18 -1.97
C ALA A 129 -18.10 -13.60 -1.59
N ALA A 130 -17.24 -14.41 -0.96
CA ALA A 130 -15.87 -14.02 -0.65
C ALA A 130 -15.04 -13.73 -1.92
N ALA A 131 -15.20 -14.55 -2.97
CA ALA A 131 -14.57 -14.31 -4.26
C ALA A 131 -15.09 -13.03 -4.93
N HIS A 132 -16.40 -12.79 -4.91
CA HIS A 132 -17.02 -11.57 -5.45
C HIS A 132 -16.51 -10.30 -4.75
N ALA A 133 -16.35 -10.34 -3.43
CA ALA A 133 -15.79 -9.24 -2.65
C ALA A 133 -14.32 -8.95 -3.03
N ALA A 134 -13.58 -9.96 -3.50
CA ALA A 134 -12.23 -9.82 -4.04
C ALA A 134 -12.20 -9.47 -5.55
N GLY A 135 -13.36 -9.17 -6.15
CA GLY A 135 -13.48 -8.83 -7.58
C GLY A 135 -13.36 -10.03 -8.53
N ILE A 136 -13.48 -11.26 -8.02
CA ILE A 136 -13.32 -12.50 -8.79
C ILE A 136 -14.70 -13.11 -9.05
N VAL A 137 -15.03 -13.32 -10.33
CA VAL A 137 -16.23 -14.06 -10.75
C VAL A 137 -15.80 -15.47 -11.16
N HIS A 138 -16.52 -16.49 -10.69
CA HIS A 138 -16.18 -17.90 -10.90
C HIS A 138 -16.46 -18.37 -12.34
N ARG A 139 -17.55 -17.91 -12.97
CA ARG A 139 -17.95 -18.12 -14.38
C ARG A 139 -18.35 -19.55 -14.79
N ASP A 140 -17.96 -20.58 -14.03
CA ASP A 140 -18.34 -21.99 -14.26
C ASP A 140 -18.78 -22.71 -12.96
N PHE A 141 -19.57 -22.05 -12.12
CA PHE A 141 -20.00 -22.68 -10.86
C PHE A 141 -20.93 -23.88 -11.10
N LYS A 142 -20.58 -25.03 -10.56
CA LYS A 142 -21.37 -26.28 -10.61
C LYS A 142 -20.93 -27.25 -9.50
N PRO A 143 -21.75 -28.25 -9.13
CA PRO A 143 -21.39 -29.19 -8.05
C PRO A 143 -20.08 -29.96 -8.25
N HIS A 144 -19.60 -30.11 -9.49
CA HIS A 144 -18.32 -30.75 -9.79
C HIS A 144 -17.10 -29.90 -9.39
N ASN A 145 -17.28 -28.57 -9.35
CA ASN A 145 -16.23 -27.61 -8.97
C ASN A 145 -16.33 -27.21 -7.49
N VAL A 146 -17.02 -28.02 -6.68
CA VAL A 146 -17.12 -27.85 -5.24
C VAL A 146 -16.66 -29.15 -4.60
N LEU A 147 -15.65 -29.10 -3.75
CA LEU A 147 -15.11 -30.27 -3.04
C LEU A 147 -15.63 -30.30 -1.60
N ARG A 148 -15.88 -31.50 -1.11
CA ARG A 148 -16.19 -31.79 0.28
C ARG A 148 -15.06 -32.62 0.87
N SER A 149 -14.30 -32.04 1.80
CA SER A 149 -13.24 -32.77 2.49
C SER A 149 -13.82 -33.90 3.36
N ARG A 150 -12.98 -34.88 3.73
CA ARG A 150 -13.36 -35.95 4.69
C ARG A 150 -13.87 -35.40 6.02
N ALA A 151 -13.37 -34.24 6.46
CA ALA A 151 -13.84 -33.53 7.66
C ALA A 151 -15.14 -32.74 7.45
N GLY A 152 -15.75 -32.79 6.26
CA GLY A 152 -17.00 -32.12 5.94
C GLY A 152 -16.87 -30.66 5.52
N ARG A 153 -15.65 -30.15 5.28
CA ARG A 153 -15.42 -28.79 4.79
C ARG A 153 -15.80 -28.69 3.32
N ILE A 154 -16.68 -27.75 2.98
CA ILE A 154 -17.06 -27.44 1.59
C ILE A 154 -16.15 -26.36 1.04
N VAL A 155 -15.54 -26.60 -0.12
CA VAL A 155 -14.53 -25.73 -0.73
C VAL A 155 -14.86 -25.55 -2.20
N VAL A 156 -15.02 -24.31 -2.66
CA VAL A 156 -15.18 -23.98 -4.08
C VAL A 156 -13.80 -23.97 -4.75
N THR A 157 -13.67 -24.64 -5.89
CA THR A 157 -12.43 -24.77 -6.67
C THR A 157 -12.68 -24.37 -8.12
N ASP A 158 -11.63 -24.35 -8.96
CA ASP A 158 -11.72 -24.13 -10.41
C ASP A 158 -12.37 -22.80 -10.82
N PHE A 159 -11.99 -21.71 -10.14
CA PHE A 159 -12.25 -20.36 -10.64
C PHE A 159 -11.64 -20.22 -12.04
N GLY A 160 -12.42 -19.63 -12.96
CA GLY A 160 -12.19 -19.66 -14.42
C GLY A 160 -10.99 -18.88 -14.96
N LEU A 161 -9.83 -18.98 -14.30
CA LEU A 161 -8.58 -18.29 -14.57
C LEU A 161 -8.11 -18.37 -16.04
N ALA A 162 -8.41 -19.47 -16.74
CA ALA A 162 -7.90 -19.71 -18.10
C ALA A 162 -8.91 -19.44 -19.23
N ARG A 163 -10.16 -19.06 -18.92
CA ARG A 163 -11.22 -19.01 -19.95
C ARG A 163 -11.17 -17.76 -20.83
N GLU A 164 -10.61 -16.66 -20.34
CA GLU A 164 -10.43 -15.42 -21.13
C GLU A 164 -9.13 -15.40 -21.94
N ALA A 165 -8.16 -16.26 -21.59
CA ALA A 165 -6.89 -16.37 -22.32
C ALA A 165 -7.07 -16.88 -23.76
N ALA A 166 -8.16 -17.60 -24.02
CA ALA A 166 -8.49 -18.19 -25.31
C ALA A 166 -9.60 -17.44 -26.07
N SER A 167 -10.18 -16.37 -25.51
CA SER A 167 -11.33 -15.69 -26.11
C SER A 167 -11.28 -14.19 -25.89
N GLN A 168 -10.55 -13.47 -26.74
CA GLN A 168 -10.84 -12.09 -27.14
C GLN A 168 -9.85 -11.63 -28.23
N GLU A 169 -10.26 -11.73 -29.49
CA GLU A 169 -9.89 -10.75 -30.52
C GLU A 169 -10.62 -9.42 -30.18
N PRO A 170 -9.98 -8.25 -30.37
CA PRO A 170 -10.45 -6.99 -29.80
C PRO A 170 -11.54 -6.32 -30.66
N ALA A 171 -12.63 -5.88 -30.03
CA ALA A 171 -13.50 -4.86 -30.61
C ALA A 171 -12.90 -3.48 -30.30
N LEU A 172 -12.20 -2.92 -31.28
CA LEU A 172 -11.75 -1.52 -31.31
C LEU A 172 -12.81 -0.63 -31.99
N ASP A 173 -12.79 0.64 -31.58
CA ASP A 173 -13.49 1.85 -32.05
C ASP A 173 -14.19 1.83 -33.42
N ALA A 174 -15.34 2.50 -33.49
CA ALA A 174 -15.82 3.07 -34.75
C ALA A 174 -16.66 4.34 -34.55
N THR A 175 -16.01 5.50 -34.75
CA THR A 175 -16.65 6.70 -35.32
C THR A 175 -16.55 6.63 -36.85
N LEU A 176 -17.72 6.43 -37.48
CA LEU A 176 -18.20 6.90 -38.79
C LEU A 176 -17.56 6.46 -40.15
N VAL A 177 -18.51 6.06 -41.02
CA VAL A 177 -18.63 6.08 -42.51
C VAL A 177 -18.17 4.86 -43.32
N GLY A 178 -19.16 4.16 -43.94
CA GLY A 178 -18.93 3.31 -45.12
C GLY A 178 -19.93 2.17 -45.33
N THR A 179 -21.08 2.49 -45.96
CA THR A 179 -22.03 1.65 -46.73
C THR A 179 -21.76 0.13 -46.94
N GLY A 180 -22.76 -0.71 -46.66
CA GLY A 180 -22.98 -1.99 -47.39
C GLY A 180 -23.28 -3.22 -46.53
N SER A 181 -24.47 -3.80 -46.72
CA SER A 181 -25.06 -4.94 -46.00
C SER A 181 -24.30 -6.28 -46.11
N SER A 182 -23.97 -6.92 -44.98
CA SER A 182 -24.31 -8.33 -44.64
C SER A 182 -23.52 -8.84 -43.41
N ALA A 183 -24.09 -8.67 -42.22
CA ALA A 183 -23.59 -9.25 -40.98
C ALA A 183 -23.99 -10.73 -40.88
N ALA A 184 -23.16 -11.62 -41.44
CA ALA A 184 -23.29 -13.08 -41.30
C ALA A 184 -21.93 -13.78 -41.44
N SER A 185 -20.96 -13.49 -40.58
CA SER A 185 -19.72 -14.30 -40.53
C SER A 185 -18.92 -14.11 -39.23
N ALA A 186 -19.45 -14.56 -38.09
CA ALA A 186 -18.65 -14.80 -36.89
C ALA A 186 -19.12 -16.01 -36.06
N LEU A 187 -19.95 -16.90 -36.65
CA LEU A 187 -20.49 -18.09 -35.96
C LEU A 187 -20.30 -19.40 -36.75
N SER A 188 -19.59 -19.39 -37.88
CA SER A 188 -19.30 -20.59 -38.66
C SER A 188 -18.00 -21.25 -38.22
N GLY A 189 -18.05 -21.94 -37.08
CA GLY A 189 -16.95 -22.77 -36.57
C GLY A 189 -17.41 -23.91 -35.65
N ILE A 190 -18.70 -24.23 -35.63
CA ILE A 190 -19.25 -25.29 -34.77
C ILE A 190 -19.99 -26.28 -35.66
N THR A 191 -19.30 -27.33 -36.12
CA THR A 191 -19.97 -28.55 -36.60
C THR A 191 -19.18 -29.81 -36.21
N VAL A 192 -19.92 -30.72 -35.56
CA VAL A 192 -19.82 -32.18 -35.63
C VAL A 192 -18.51 -32.83 -35.16
N THR A 193 -18.10 -32.61 -33.90
CA THR A 193 -17.54 -33.65 -33.00
C THR A 193 -17.52 -33.15 -31.54
N GLY A 194 -18.62 -33.35 -30.82
CA GLY A 194 -18.62 -33.89 -29.46
C GLY A 194 -17.99 -33.18 -28.25
N SER A 195 -17.40 -31.98 -28.31
CA SER A 195 -16.86 -31.32 -27.10
C SER A 195 -17.30 -29.86 -26.95
N LEU A 196 -18.49 -29.68 -26.37
CA LEU A 196 -18.92 -28.38 -25.85
C LEU A 196 -18.05 -28.01 -24.64
N LEU A 197 -17.32 -26.90 -24.73
CA LEU A 197 -16.50 -26.35 -23.64
C LEU A 197 -17.40 -25.68 -22.59
N GLY A 198 -17.78 -26.48 -21.59
CA GLY A 198 -18.68 -26.14 -20.48
C GLY A 198 -19.94 -27.00 -20.51
N THR A 199 -20.51 -27.34 -19.34
CA THR A 199 -21.82 -27.97 -19.28
C THR A 199 -22.85 -26.86 -19.45
N PRO A 200 -23.47 -26.65 -20.63
CA PRO A 200 -24.34 -25.49 -20.90
C PRO A 200 -25.52 -25.35 -19.92
N ALA A 201 -25.81 -26.41 -19.18
CA ALA A 201 -26.92 -26.48 -18.25
C ALA A 201 -26.85 -25.54 -17.04
N TYR A 202 -25.67 -25.00 -16.66
CA TYR A 202 -25.52 -24.06 -15.53
C TYR A 202 -25.19 -22.62 -15.97
N MET A 203 -24.96 -22.42 -17.26
CA MET A 203 -24.50 -21.15 -17.82
C MET A 203 -25.63 -20.11 -17.75
N ALA A 204 -25.29 -18.85 -17.46
CA ALA A 204 -26.27 -17.76 -17.40
C ALA A 204 -26.52 -17.14 -18.80
N PRO A 205 -27.69 -16.53 -19.04
CA PRO A 205 -28.02 -15.86 -20.32
C PRO A 205 -26.96 -14.94 -20.87
N GLU A 206 -26.42 -14.08 -20.01
CA GLU A 206 -25.40 -13.10 -20.37
C GLU A 206 -24.13 -13.75 -20.93
N GLN A 207 -23.80 -15.00 -20.56
CA GLN A 207 -22.58 -15.68 -21.00
C GLN A 207 -22.62 -16.10 -22.48
N TRP A 208 -23.78 -16.50 -23.01
CA TRP A 208 -23.91 -16.88 -24.43
C TRP A 208 -24.44 -15.74 -25.31
N GLN A 209 -24.87 -14.63 -24.69
CA GLN A 209 -25.26 -13.39 -25.39
C GLN A 209 -24.09 -12.41 -25.56
N GLY A 210 -22.91 -12.72 -24.99
CA GLY A 210 -21.75 -11.82 -25.00
C GLY A 210 -21.91 -10.61 -24.07
N GLY A 211 -22.82 -10.69 -23.10
CA GLY A 211 -23.04 -9.64 -22.11
C GLY A 211 -21.97 -9.59 -21.03
N ALA A 212 -22.04 -8.57 -20.16
CA ALA A 212 -21.10 -8.40 -19.06
C ALA A 212 -21.17 -9.56 -18.05
N ILE A 213 -20.03 -10.19 -17.79
CA ILE A 213 -19.89 -11.25 -16.78
C ILE A 213 -19.70 -10.62 -15.41
N THR A 214 -20.62 -10.87 -14.49
CA THR A 214 -20.68 -10.20 -13.17
C THR A 214 -20.96 -11.22 -12.05
N PRO A 215 -20.90 -10.84 -10.76
CA PRO A 215 -21.37 -11.70 -9.66
C PRO A 215 -22.78 -12.28 -9.84
N ALA A 216 -23.66 -11.59 -10.59
CA ALA A 216 -25.00 -12.08 -10.92
C ALA A 216 -24.96 -13.35 -11.78
N THR A 217 -23.91 -13.54 -12.59
CA THR A 217 -23.68 -14.74 -13.41
C THR A 217 -23.48 -15.98 -12.54
N ASP A 218 -22.64 -15.89 -11.51
CA ASP A 218 -22.44 -16.97 -10.55
C ASP A 218 -23.68 -17.23 -9.70
N GLN A 219 -24.46 -16.18 -9.40
CA GLN A 219 -25.72 -16.32 -8.67
C GLN A 219 -26.74 -17.18 -9.44
N PHE A 220 -26.82 -17.01 -10.76
CA PHE A 220 -27.66 -17.85 -11.61
C PHE A 220 -27.20 -19.31 -11.57
N ALA A 221 -25.91 -19.55 -11.81
CA ALA A 221 -25.33 -20.89 -11.79
C ALA A 221 -25.50 -21.59 -10.43
N PHE A 222 -25.33 -20.84 -9.33
CA PHE A 222 -25.60 -21.30 -7.97
C PHE A 222 -27.05 -21.74 -7.78
N CYS A 223 -28.01 -20.94 -8.25
CA CYS A 223 -29.43 -21.27 -8.14
C CYS A 223 -29.81 -22.48 -8.99
N VAL A 224 -29.21 -22.66 -10.18
CA VAL A 224 -29.42 -23.87 -11.00
C VAL A 224 -28.92 -25.11 -10.25
N ALA A 225 -27.71 -25.04 -9.69
CA ALA A 225 -27.10 -26.14 -8.95
C ALA A 225 -27.89 -26.49 -7.68
N LEU A 226 -28.37 -25.50 -6.92
CA LEU A 226 -29.19 -25.74 -5.73
C LEU A 226 -30.58 -26.28 -6.08
N TRP A 227 -31.17 -25.82 -7.19
CA TRP A 227 -32.42 -26.37 -7.70
C TRP A 227 -32.28 -27.86 -8.04
N GLU A 228 -31.23 -28.23 -8.77
CA GLU A 228 -30.94 -29.62 -9.12
C GLU A 228 -30.72 -30.47 -7.88
N ALA A 229 -29.95 -29.99 -6.91
CA ALA A 229 -29.68 -30.72 -5.67
C ALA A 229 -30.97 -30.97 -4.86
N LEU A 230 -31.88 -30.00 -4.78
CA LEU A 230 -33.10 -30.11 -3.97
C LEU A 230 -34.23 -30.91 -4.66
N SER A 231 -34.34 -30.82 -5.99
CA SER A 231 -35.41 -31.49 -6.74
C SER A 231 -35.00 -32.82 -7.38
N GLY A 232 -33.69 -33.09 -7.41
CA GLY A 232 -33.06 -34.18 -8.17
C GLY A 232 -33.02 -33.92 -9.68
N GLN A 233 -33.44 -32.73 -10.13
CA GLN A 233 -33.63 -32.41 -11.54
C GLN A 233 -33.25 -30.96 -11.87
N ARG A 234 -32.48 -30.72 -12.93
CA ARG A 234 -32.18 -29.33 -13.38
C ARG A 234 -33.45 -28.55 -13.73
N PRO A 235 -33.50 -27.23 -13.46
CA PRO A 235 -34.63 -26.38 -13.80
C PRO A 235 -34.86 -26.27 -15.31
N TYR A 236 -33.77 -26.19 -16.10
CA TYR A 236 -33.81 -26.07 -17.56
C TYR A 236 -33.19 -27.31 -18.19
N ARG A 237 -33.88 -27.90 -19.18
CA ARG A 237 -33.52 -29.22 -19.76
C ARG A 237 -33.93 -29.32 -21.21
N GLY A 238 -33.04 -29.76 -22.09
CA GLY A 238 -33.43 -30.10 -23.46
C GLY A 238 -32.31 -30.85 -24.17
N PRO A 239 -32.62 -31.52 -25.29
CA PRO A 239 -31.64 -32.25 -26.08
C PRO A 239 -30.62 -31.31 -26.74
N THR A 240 -30.98 -30.03 -26.98
CA THR A 240 -30.11 -29.03 -27.61
C THR A 240 -29.85 -27.81 -26.72
N PHE A 241 -28.79 -27.07 -27.01
CA PHE A 241 -28.49 -25.81 -26.32
C PHE A 241 -29.55 -24.72 -26.59
N ASP A 242 -30.17 -24.72 -27.76
CA ASP A 242 -31.24 -23.77 -28.07
C ASP A 242 -32.54 -24.08 -27.31
N ASP A 243 -32.79 -25.35 -26.94
CA ASP A 243 -33.87 -25.69 -26.01
C ASP A 243 -33.65 -25.05 -24.63
N LEU A 244 -32.41 -25.06 -24.14
CA LEU A 244 -32.03 -24.42 -22.89
C LEU A 244 -32.26 -22.90 -22.97
N LYS A 245 -31.79 -22.24 -24.03
CA LYS A 245 -32.02 -20.79 -24.23
C LYS A 245 -33.50 -20.43 -24.23
N ARG A 246 -34.33 -21.19 -24.97
CA ARG A 246 -35.78 -20.98 -25.02
C ARG A 246 -36.44 -21.14 -23.65
N GLN A 247 -36.03 -22.12 -22.86
CA GLN A 247 -36.60 -22.35 -21.53
C GLN A 247 -36.18 -21.29 -20.53
N VAL A 248 -34.92 -20.85 -20.57
CA VAL A 248 -34.48 -19.73 -19.72
C VAL A 248 -35.23 -18.45 -20.09
N ALA A 249 -35.43 -18.16 -21.38
CA ALA A 249 -36.17 -16.97 -21.84
C ALA A 249 -37.65 -16.93 -21.39
N ARG A 250 -38.29 -18.09 -21.16
CA ARG A 250 -39.66 -18.16 -20.60
C ARG A 250 -39.74 -17.76 -19.12
N GLY A 251 -38.59 -17.67 -18.46
CA GLY A 251 -38.45 -17.22 -17.08
C GLY A 251 -38.82 -18.29 -16.03
N PRO A 252 -38.44 -18.05 -14.77
CA PRO A 252 -38.48 -19.04 -13.69
C PRO A 252 -39.89 -19.30 -13.14
N ALA A 253 -40.89 -18.50 -13.54
CA ALA A 253 -42.28 -18.65 -13.11
C ALA A 253 -42.92 -19.97 -13.59
N ALA A 254 -42.53 -20.43 -14.77
CA ALA A 254 -43.03 -21.66 -15.41
C ALA A 254 -42.37 -22.95 -14.87
N LEU A 255 -41.36 -22.85 -14.01
CA LEU A 255 -40.63 -24.00 -13.49
C LEU A 255 -41.43 -24.76 -12.43
N ASP A 256 -41.53 -26.09 -12.53
CA ASP A 256 -42.11 -26.94 -11.48
C ASP A 256 -41.17 -27.00 -10.26
N ALA A 257 -41.56 -26.29 -9.21
CA ALA A 257 -40.85 -26.25 -7.93
C ALA A 257 -41.48 -27.15 -6.85
N SER A 258 -42.36 -28.08 -7.22
CA SER A 258 -43.13 -28.94 -6.29
C SER A 258 -42.23 -29.71 -5.31
N ARG A 259 -41.08 -30.20 -5.79
CA ARG A 259 -40.09 -30.95 -5.00
C ARG A 259 -39.16 -30.07 -4.14
N ILE A 260 -39.16 -28.77 -4.36
CA ILE A 260 -38.34 -27.82 -3.59
C ILE A 260 -39.13 -27.37 -2.34
N PRO A 261 -38.50 -27.24 -1.16
CA PRO A 261 -39.17 -26.73 0.04
C PRO A 261 -39.84 -25.37 -0.22
N ARG A 262 -41.12 -25.21 0.16
CA ARG A 262 -41.94 -24.00 -0.11
C ARG A 262 -41.24 -22.68 0.19
N ARG A 263 -40.49 -22.62 1.29
CA ARG A 263 -39.77 -21.42 1.76
C ARG A 263 -38.57 -21.01 0.89
N VAL A 264 -38.07 -21.92 0.07
CA VAL A 264 -36.88 -21.72 -0.79
C VAL A 264 -37.27 -21.45 -2.24
N ARG A 265 -38.47 -21.87 -2.68
CA ARG A 265 -38.94 -21.76 -4.08
C ARG A 265 -38.84 -20.34 -4.64
N GLY A 266 -39.40 -19.35 -3.94
CA GLY A 266 -39.38 -17.96 -4.38
C GLY A 266 -37.97 -17.37 -4.42
N LEU A 267 -37.08 -17.84 -3.54
CA LEU A 267 -35.70 -17.37 -3.49
C LEU A 267 -34.91 -17.84 -4.71
N LEU A 268 -35.04 -19.12 -5.06
CA LEU A 268 -34.41 -19.70 -6.24
C LEU A 268 -34.99 -19.13 -7.53
N ARG A 269 -36.32 -18.97 -7.61
CA ARG A 269 -36.93 -18.36 -8.80
C ARG A 269 -36.39 -16.96 -9.06
N ARG A 270 -36.26 -16.11 -8.03
CA ARG A 270 -35.66 -14.78 -8.21
C ARG A 270 -34.19 -14.84 -8.66
N GLY A 271 -33.39 -15.75 -8.12
CA GLY A 271 -31.99 -15.92 -8.54
C GLY A 271 -31.83 -16.51 -9.96
N LEU A 272 -32.89 -17.08 -10.52
CA LEU A 272 -32.95 -17.65 -11.87
C LEU A 272 -33.60 -16.70 -12.90
N ASP A 273 -33.84 -15.44 -12.56
CA ASP A 273 -34.38 -14.46 -13.51
C ASP A 273 -33.43 -14.29 -14.71
N PRO A 274 -33.92 -14.30 -15.96
CA PRO A 274 -33.05 -14.12 -17.13
C PRO A 274 -32.34 -12.77 -17.13
N ASP A 275 -32.98 -11.73 -16.60
CA ASP A 275 -32.41 -10.40 -16.45
C ASP A 275 -31.55 -10.34 -15.16
N PRO A 276 -30.22 -10.16 -15.26
CA PRO A 276 -29.34 -10.11 -14.10
C PRO A 276 -29.71 -9.01 -13.11
N ALA A 277 -30.30 -7.90 -13.55
CA ALA A 277 -30.70 -6.79 -12.68
C ALA A 277 -31.90 -7.12 -11.78
N LYS A 278 -32.73 -8.10 -12.17
CA LYS A 278 -33.90 -8.56 -11.40
C LYS A 278 -33.58 -9.63 -10.36
N ARG A 279 -32.35 -10.16 -10.40
CA ARG A 279 -31.89 -11.17 -9.44
C ARG A 279 -31.65 -10.55 -8.05
N TRP A 280 -30.98 -11.26 -7.14
CA TRP A 280 -30.65 -10.68 -5.84
C TRP A 280 -29.49 -9.68 -5.98
N PRO A 281 -29.51 -8.55 -5.25
CA PRO A 281 -28.46 -7.52 -5.36
C PRO A 281 -27.03 -8.02 -5.15
N SER A 282 -26.86 -9.09 -4.37
CA SER A 282 -25.57 -9.76 -4.16
C SER A 282 -25.77 -11.23 -3.78
N MET A 283 -24.69 -12.02 -3.83
CA MET A 283 -24.69 -13.40 -3.32
C MET A 283 -25.06 -13.43 -1.83
N ASP A 284 -24.53 -12.53 -1.00
CA ASP A 284 -24.86 -12.44 0.43
C ASP A 284 -26.35 -12.20 0.70
N ALA A 285 -26.99 -11.36 -0.12
CA ALA A 285 -28.43 -11.10 -0.01
C ALA A 285 -29.26 -12.38 -0.24
N LEU A 286 -28.86 -13.21 -1.20
CA LEU A 286 -29.48 -14.52 -1.44
C LEU A 286 -29.20 -15.48 -0.27
N LEU A 287 -27.96 -15.58 0.19
CA LEU A 287 -27.56 -16.50 1.27
C LEU A 287 -28.26 -16.20 2.58
N GLU A 288 -28.41 -14.93 2.94
CA GLU A 288 -29.12 -14.54 4.15
C GLU A 288 -30.59 -14.98 4.13
N ARG A 289 -31.25 -14.89 2.96
CA ARG A 289 -32.63 -15.36 2.79
C ARG A 289 -32.72 -16.89 2.84
N LEU A 290 -31.77 -17.59 2.21
CA LEU A 290 -31.69 -19.07 2.28
C LEU A 290 -31.43 -19.54 3.72
N ARG A 291 -30.55 -18.86 4.47
CA ARG A 291 -30.25 -19.15 5.88
C ARG A 291 -31.49 -18.99 6.76
N ARG A 292 -32.28 -17.94 6.55
CA ARG A 292 -33.57 -17.75 7.25
C ARG A 292 -34.57 -18.85 6.89
N ALA A 293 -34.67 -19.22 5.62
CA ALA A 293 -35.55 -20.30 5.17
C ALA A 293 -35.16 -21.68 5.75
N ARG A 294 -33.86 -21.89 6.04
CA ARG A 294 -33.29 -23.10 6.65
C ARG A 294 -33.63 -23.25 8.15
N ARG A 295 -33.90 -22.16 8.87
CA ARG A 295 -34.31 -22.19 10.30
C ARG A 295 -35.76 -22.71 10.41
N ARG A 296 -35.99 -23.74 11.24
CA ARG A 296 -37.35 -24.17 11.61
C ARG A 296 -37.90 -23.18 12.66
N PRO A 297 -39.06 -22.52 12.45
CA PRO A 297 -39.81 -22.00 13.57
C PRO A 297 -40.41 -23.20 14.31
N GLY A 298 -40.22 -23.24 15.62
CA GLY A 298 -40.87 -24.21 16.49
C GLY A 298 -42.39 -24.14 16.31
N VAL A 299 -43.01 -25.32 16.30
CA VAL A 299 -44.45 -25.48 16.46
C VAL A 299 -44.79 -25.10 17.90
N ALA A 300 -45.31 -23.90 18.10
CA ALA A 300 -45.98 -23.50 19.35
C ALA A 300 -46.77 -22.20 19.11
N ALA A 301 -47.93 -22.31 18.46
CA ALA A 301 -48.96 -21.27 18.50
C ALA A 301 -50.30 -21.81 17.96
N ALA A 302 -50.88 -22.79 18.66
CA ALA A 302 -52.33 -23.03 18.72
C ALA A 302 -52.61 -24.14 19.73
N ILE A 303 -53.70 -24.01 20.47
CA ILE A 303 -54.19 -24.85 21.58
C ILE A 303 -53.74 -24.32 22.95
N ALA A 304 -54.55 -23.35 23.38
CA ALA A 304 -54.51 -22.53 24.58
C ALA A 304 -54.74 -23.30 25.90
N GLY A 305 -54.27 -22.68 26.99
CA GLY A 305 -55.12 -22.45 28.15
C GLY A 305 -54.81 -23.27 29.41
N GLY A 306 -54.81 -24.59 29.33
CA GLY A 306 -54.79 -25.44 30.54
C GLY A 306 -53.40 -25.89 31.02
N ALA A 307 -52.44 -26.06 30.10
CA ALA A 307 -51.15 -26.66 30.41
C ALA A 307 -50.11 -25.67 30.97
N VAL A 308 -50.42 -24.38 31.04
CA VAL A 308 -49.45 -23.31 31.35
C VAL A 308 -48.94 -23.40 32.79
N VAL A 309 -49.76 -23.84 33.76
CA VAL A 309 -49.31 -23.93 35.16
C VAL A 309 -48.40 -25.14 35.40
N ALA A 310 -48.74 -26.31 34.84
CA ALA A 310 -47.90 -27.50 34.93
C ALA A 310 -46.62 -27.39 34.07
N ALA A 311 -46.70 -26.73 32.92
CA ALA A 311 -45.56 -26.48 32.07
C ALA A 311 -44.63 -25.39 32.62
N VAL A 312 -45.10 -24.40 33.38
CA VAL A 312 -44.20 -23.44 34.07
C VAL A 312 -43.39 -24.15 35.16
N VAL A 313 -44.00 -25.06 35.91
CA VAL A 313 -43.28 -25.87 36.93
C VAL A 313 -42.31 -26.85 36.27
N ALA A 314 -42.70 -27.52 35.18
CA ALA A 314 -41.83 -28.44 34.44
C ALA A 314 -40.75 -27.71 33.62
N PHE A 315 -41.00 -26.50 33.10
CA PHE A 315 -40.04 -25.67 32.35
C PHE A 315 -39.03 -24.98 33.26
N LEU A 316 -39.41 -24.68 34.51
CA LEU A 316 -38.45 -24.29 35.55
C LEU A 316 -37.61 -25.49 36.03
N ALA A 317 -38.13 -26.71 35.95
CA ALA A 317 -37.43 -27.94 36.35
C ALA A 317 -36.61 -28.64 35.23
N LEU A 318 -36.87 -28.34 33.95
CA LEU A 318 -36.25 -29.00 32.78
C LEU A 318 -35.59 -28.02 31.81
N ARG A 319 -35.08 -26.87 32.29
CA ARG A 319 -34.04 -26.21 31.51
C ARG A 319 -32.86 -27.18 31.42
N PRO A 320 -32.35 -27.52 30.22
CA PRO A 320 -30.95 -27.90 30.16
C PRO A 320 -30.22 -26.68 30.73
N ASP A 321 -29.47 -26.86 31.81
CA ASP A 321 -28.61 -25.80 32.32
C ASP A 321 -27.91 -25.17 31.10
N ALA A 322 -28.18 -23.89 30.83
CA ALA A 322 -27.25 -23.12 30.04
C ALA A 322 -25.92 -23.35 30.75
N ALA A 323 -24.98 -24.04 30.09
CA ALA A 323 -23.75 -24.50 30.71
C ALA A 323 -23.26 -23.40 31.68
N PRO A 324 -23.27 -23.63 33.01
CA PRO A 324 -23.19 -22.56 34.03
C PRO A 324 -21.95 -21.65 33.98
N GLY A 325 -21.08 -21.80 32.98
CA GLY A 325 -19.85 -21.04 32.77
C GLY A 325 -19.77 -20.22 31.48
N CYS A 326 -20.87 -20.00 30.74
CA CYS A 326 -20.82 -19.22 29.48
C CYS A 326 -21.16 -17.73 29.65
N GLU A 327 -22.01 -17.38 30.61
CA GLU A 327 -22.40 -16.00 30.89
C GLU A 327 -21.59 -15.48 32.09
N PRO A 328 -20.81 -14.39 31.95
CA PRO A 328 -20.11 -13.79 33.08
C PRO A 328 -21.15 -13.24 34.07
N PRO A 329 -20.87 -13.26 35.38
CA PRO A 329 -21.74 -12.67 36.39
C PRO A 329 -22.16 -11.25 35.99
N ALA A 330 -23.45 -10.93 36.07
CA ALA A 330 -23.98 -9.62 35.67
C ALA A 330 -23.24 -8.45 36.35
N ARG A 331 -22.76 -8.67 37.59
CA ARG A 331 -21.93 -7.70 38.34
C ARG A 331 -20.58 -7.41 37.67
N GLU A 332 -19.94 -8.41 37.08
CA GLU A 332 -18.62 -8.28 36.44
C GLU A 332 -18.76 -7.52 35.11
N VAL A 333 -19.82 -7.80 34.35
CA VAL A 333 -20.14 -7.02 33.15
C VAL A 333 -20.52 -5.58 33.52
N ALA A 334 -21.35 -5.38 34.55
CA ALA A 334 -21.79 -4.06 34.97
C ALA A 334 -20.64 -3.17 35.50
N ALA A 335 -19.58 -3.77 36.05
CA ALA A 335 -18.36 -3.06 36.47
C ALA A 335 -17.56 -2.52 35.27
N VAL A 336 -17.59 -3.23 34.14
CA VAL A 336 -16.90 -2.84 32.90
C VAL A 336 -17.77 -1.89 32.06
N TRP A 337 -19.05 -2.19 31.92
CA TRP A 337 -20.01 -1.41 31.14
C TRP A 337 -21.44 -1.48 31.68
N SER A 338 -22.05 -0.32 31.89
CA SER A 338 -23.44 -0.18 32.32
C SER A 338 -24.06 1.09 31.69
N PRO A 339 -25.40 1.24 31.70
CA PRO A 339 -26.04 2.48 31.23
C PRO A 339 -25.52 3.73 31.97
N VAL A 340 -25.15 3.60 33.25
CA VAL A 340 -24.57 4.68 34.04
C VAL A 340 -23.15 5.01 33.56
N ILE A 341 -22.33 3.99 33.27
CA ILE A 341 -20.98 4.19 32.71
C ILE A 341 -21.06 4.80 31.31
N ASP A 342 -21.95 4.34 30.42
CA ASP A 342 -22.14 4.92 29.09
C ASP A 342 -22.55 6.40 29.18
N ALA A 343 -23.50 6.73 30.07
CA ALA A 343 -23.91 8.12 30.31
C ALA A 343 -22.74 8.97 30.83
N ALA A 344 -21.97 8.47 31.79
CA ALA A 344 -20.80 9.16 32.33
C ALA A 344 -19.71 9.39 31.26
N LEU A 345 -19.45 8.40 30.40
CA LEU A 345 -18.47 8.51 29.31
C LEU A 345 -18.86 9.58 28.29
N ARG A 346 -20.15 9.69 27.94
CA ARG A 346 -20.65 10.73 27.03
C ARG A 346 -20.51 12.14 27.59
N VAL A 347 -20.47 12.28 28.92
CA VAL A 347 -20.25 13.56 29.60
C VAL A 347 -18.77 13.88 29.75
N GLN A 348 -17.93 12.88 30.04
CA GLN A 348 -16.52 13.07 30.38
C GLN A 348 -15.57 13.06 29.16
N THR A 349 -16.03 12.54 28.01
CA THR A 349 -15.21 12.39 26.80
C THR A 349 -15.94 12.95 25.57
N SER A 350 -15.24 13.08 24.44
CA SER A 350 -15.89 13.56 23.21
C SER A 350 -16.87 12.52 22.64
N PRO A 351 -17.88 12.96 21.85
CA PRO A 351 -18.86 12.04 21.25
C PRO A 351 -18.23 10.92 20.43
N ALA A 352 -17.11 11.19 19.74
CA ALA A 352 -16.36 10.19 19.00
C ALA A 352 -15.73 9.12 19.90
N HIS A 353 -15.17 9.49 21.06
CA HIS A 353 -14.62 8.52 22.02
C HIS A 353 -15.70 7.62 22.60
N ALA A 354 -16.80 8.23 23.06
CA ALA A 354 -17.92 7.49 23.59
C ALA A 354 -18.50 6.52 22.55
N ALA A 355 -18.58 6.93 21.28
CA ALA A 355 -19.03 6.08 20.19
C ALA A 355 -18.11 4.87 19.94
N VAL A 356 -16.79 5.07 19.96
CA VAL A 356 -15.78 4.00 19.83
C VAL A 356 -15.93 2.98 20.97
N LEU A 357 -15.96 3.43 22.23
CA LEU A 357 -16.11 2.55 23.39
C LEU A 357 -17.44 1.78 23.36
N ALA A 358 -18.54 2.46 23.03
CA ALA A 358 -19.84 1.82 22.92
C ALA A 358 -19.92 0.79 21.79
N ALA A 359 -19.25 1.04 20.66
CA ALA A 359 -19.14 0.07 19.57
C ALA A 359 -18.34 -1.16 19.99
N ALA A 360 -17.16 -0.97 20.59
CA ALA A 360 -16.31 -2.05 21.06
C ALA A 360 -17.04 -2.97 22.06
N HIS A 361 -17.80 -2.40 23.00
CA HIS A 361 -18.61 -3.20 23.92
C HIS A 361 -19.70 -4.00 23.19
N ARG A 362 -20.43 -3.40 22.24
CA ARG A 362 -21.45 -4.13 21.44
C ARG A 362 -20.84 -5.27 20.64
N ASP A 363 -19.67 -5.06 20.05
CA ASP A 363 -18.98 -6.07 19.25
C ASP A 363 -18.46 -7.21 20.14
N TRP A 364 -17.98 -6.89 21.34
CA TRP A 364 -17.59 -7.89 22.33
C TRP A 364 -18.77 -8.73 22.80
N GLN A 365 -19.91 -8.10 23.13
CA GLN A 365 -21.13 -8.81 23.50
C GLN A 365 -21.57 -9.78 22.40
N ARG A 366 -21.52 -9.34 21.15
CA ARG A 366 -21.87 -10.18 19.99
C ARG A 366 -20.91 -11.37 19.85
N ALA A 367 -19.60 -11.11 19.87
CA ALA A 367 -18.59 -12.15 19.74
C ALA A 367 -18.68 -13.18 20.87
N ARG A 368 -18.93 -12.73 22.11
CA ARG A 368 -19.15 -13.63 23.25
C ARG A 368 -20.40 -14.47 23.10
N THR A 369 -21.52 -13.87 22.68
CA THR A 369 -22.76 -14.60 22.41
C THR A 369 -22.54 -15.72 21.39
N GLU A 370 -21.74 -15.44 20.34
CA GLU A 370 -21.39 -16.44 19.34
C GLU A 370 -20.51 -17.57 19.91
N ALA A 371 -19.47 -17.22 20.69
CA ALA A 371 -18.57 -18.18 21.33
C ALA A 371 -19.30 -19.17 22.26
N CYS A 372 -20.39 -18.74 22.89
CA CYS A 372 -21.23 -19.62 23.74
C CYS A 372 -21.82 -20.81 22.98
N THR A 373 -21.97 -20.70 21.66
CA THR A 373 -22.47 -21.79 20.80
C THR A 373 -21.38 -22.62 20.15
N ALA A 374 -20.10 -22.30 20.40
CA ALA A 374 -18.96 -22.98 19.81
C ALA A 374 -18.76 -24.41 20.35
N GLN A 375 -17.94 -25.20 19.66
CA GLN A 375 -17.63 -26.57 20.05
C GLN A 375 -16.95 -26.61 21.43
N PRO A 376 -17.27 -27.58 22.31
CA PRO A 376 -16.74 -27.64 23.68
C PRO A 376 -15.20 -27.61 23.78
N GLN A 377 -14.51 -28.20 22.81
CA GLN A 377 -13.04 -28.24 22.75
C GLN A 377 -12.36 -26.88 22.50
N VAL A 378 -13.07 -25.93 21.89
CA VAL A 378 -12.50 -24.63 21.47
C VAL A 378 -13.06 -23.50 22.32
N ARG A 379 -14.31 -23.65 22.80
CA ARG A 379 -15.03 -22.66 23.60
C ARG A 379 -14.23 -22.09 24.79
N PRO A 380 -13.51 -22.88 25.63
CA PRO A 380 -12.74 -22.32 26.74
C PRO A 380 -11.67 -21.31 26.28
N ALA A 381 -10.97 -21.60 25.19
CA ALA A 381 -9.96 -20.69 24.63
C ALA A 381 -10.61 -19.40 24.10
N GLN A 382 -11.74 -19.52 23.40
CA GLN A 382 -12.48 -18.35 22.88
C GLN A 382 -12.99 -17.45 24.01
N LEU A 383 -13.58 -18.04 25.07
CA LEU A 383 -14.07 -17.30 26.22
C LEU A 383 -12.94 -16.62 26.98
N ALA A 384 -11.81 -17.32 27.22
CA ALA A 384 -10.64 -16.72 27.87
C ALA A 384 -10.05 -15.55 27.06
N CYS A 385 -10.00 -15.68 25.72
CA CYS A 385 -9.61 -14.57 24.84
C CYS A 385 -10.56 -13.38 24.98
N LEU A 386 -11.87 -13.62 25.00
CA LEU A 386 -12.89 -12.57 25.15
C LEU A 386 -12.90 -11.94 26.54
N ASP A 387 -12.61 -12.69 27.60
CA ASP A 387 -12.40 -12.14 28.95
C ASP A 387 -11.20 -11.18 28.94
N GLY A 388 -10.14 -11.56 28.21
CA GLY A 388 -9.00 -10.72 27.91
C GLY A 388 -9.34 -9.42 27.16
N VAL A 389 -10.19 -9.51 26.13
CA VAL A 389 -10.72 -8.33 25.42
C VAL A 389 -11.46 -7.39 26.37
N ALA A 390 -12.31 -7.93 27.25
CA ALA A 390 -13.05 -7.14 28.24
C ALA A 390 -12.11 -6.46 29.25
N ALA A 391 -11.09 -7.17 29.72
CA ALA A 391 -10.08 -6.63 30.64
C ALA A 391 -9.27 -5.49 30.01
N ARG A 392 -8.81 -5.65 28.75
CA ARG A 392 -8.15 -4.56 28.00
C ARG A 392 -9.10 -3.39 27.79
N PHE A 393 -10.34 -3.66 27.41
CA PHE A 393 -11.35 -2.61 27.21
C PHE A 393 -11.53 -1.78 28.50
N ASP A 394 -11.59 -2.44 29.66
CA ASP A 394 -11.68 -1.75 30.94
C ASP A 394 -10.43 -0.91 31.25
N ALA A 395 -9.23 -1.46 31.03
CA ALA A 395 -7.96 -0.73 31.22
C ALA A 395 -7.88 0.53 30.33
N LEU A 396 -8.22 0.40 29.05
CA LEU A 396 -8.25 1.50 28.09
C LEU A 396 -9.29 2.56 28.48
N ARG A 397 -10.51 2.13 28.84
CA ARG A 397 -11.57 3.03 29.32
C ARG A 397 -11.09 3.83 30.54
N GLN A 398 -10.50 3.19 31.53
CA GLN A 398 -10.01 3.86 32.74
C GLN A 398 -8.86 4.84 32.46
N ALA A 399 -7.95 4.51 31.54
CA ALA A 399 -6.84 5.36 31.16
C ALA A 399 -7.28 6.57 30.29
N PHE A 400 -8.10 6.32 29.27
CA PHE A 400 -8.48 7.33 28.27
C PHE A 400 -9.54 8.32 28.78
N VAL A 401 -10.38 7.93 29.75
CA VAL A 401 -11.26 8.88 30.46
C VAL A 401 -10.47 10.00 31.14
N ARG A 402 -9.23 9.72 31.57
CA ARG A 402 -8.34 10.70 32.21
C ARG A 402 -7.53 11.52 31.22
N THR A 403 -7.67 11.27 29.91
CA THR A 403 -6.90 11.91 28.83
C THR A 403 -7.81 12.32 27.66
N PRO A 404 -8.76 13.24 27.89
CA PRO A 404 -9.81 13.57 26.92
C PRO A 404 -9.32 14.26 25.64
N ALA A 405 -8.06 14.74 25.61
CA ALA A 405 -7.46 15.42 24.46
C ALA A 405 -6.92 14.47 23.37
N VAL A 406 -6.88 13.17 23.64
CA VAL A 406 -6.38 12.17 22.67
C VAL A 406 -7.40 12.01 21.53
N PRO A 407 -7.00 11.73 20.28
CA PRO A 407 -7.96 11.41 19.22
C PRO A 407 -8.62 10.03 19.41
N ALA A 408 -9.91 9.92 19.07
CA ALA A 408 -10.66 8.65 19.23
C ALA A 408 -10.08 7.50 18.39
N GLU A 409 -9.39 7.84 17.31
CA GLU A 409 -8.67 6.90 16.44
C GLU A 409 -7.54 6.17 17.17
N GLU A 410 -6.84 6.84 18.10
CA GLU A 410 -5.75 6.20 18.85
C GLU A 410 -6.28 5.17 19.84
N LEU A 411 -7.42 5.47 20.48
CA LEU A 411 -8.15 4.49 21.28
C LEU A 411 -8.63 3.30 20.42
N GLN A 412 -9.21 3.58 19.25
CA GLN A 412 -9.69 2.56 18.30
C GLN A 412 -8.55 1.63 17.82
N ALA A 413 -7.34 2.15 17.62
CA ALA A 413 -6.18 1.35 17.20
C ALA A 413 -5.72 0.36 18.28
N GLN A 414 -5.87 0.71 19.56
CA GLN A 414 -5.49 -0.13 20.71
C GLN A 414 -6.52 -1.22 21.04
N LEU A 415 -7.78 -1.04 20.61
CA LEU A 415 -8.85 -2.00 20.87
C LEU A 415 -8.74 -3.23 19.95
N PRO A 416 -8.77 -4.46 20.48
CA PRO A 416 -8.83 -5.64 19.64
C PRO A 416 -10.26 -5.87 19.11
N ASP A 417 -10.43 -6.15 17.81
CA ASP A 417 -11.64 -6.72 17.25
C ASP A 417 -11.98 -8.04 17.98
N PRO A 418 -13.08 -8.12 18.75
CA PRO A 418 -13.43 -9.32 19.51
C PRO A 418 -13.69 -10.56 18.64
N ALA A 419 -14.02 -10.39 17.36
CA ALA A 419 -14.25 -11.50 16.43
C ALA A 419 -12.99 -12.36 16.22
N ILE A 420 -11.80 -11.83 16.50
CA ILE A 420 -10.54 -12.59 16.42
C ILE A 420 -10.51 -13.75 17.41
N CYS A 421 -11.29 -13.69 18.50
CA CYS A 421 -11.37 -14.77 19.47
C CYS A 421 -12.23 -15.94 18.97
N ASN A 422 -13.10 -15.75 17.97
CA ASN A 422 -14.05 -16.76 17.49
C ASN A 422 -13.44 -17.72 16.44
N LYS A 423 -12.16 -18.08 16.60
CA LYS A 423 -11.47 -19.02 15.72
C LYS A 423 -11.95 -20.45 15.96
N PRO A 424 -12.04 -21.30 14.92
CA PRO A 424 -12.56 -22.66 15.04
C PRO A 424 -11.56 -23.66 15.67
N VAL A 425 -10.30 -23.26 15.86
CA VAL A 425 -9.22 -24.11 16.42
C VAL A 425 -8.62 -23.40 17.62
N ALA A 426 -8.50 -24.11 18.76
CA ALA A 426 -8.03 -23.51 20.02
C ALA A 426 -6.61 -22.93 19.92
N ALA A 427 -5.72 -23.60 19.18
CA ALA A 427 -4.35 -23.14 18.95
C ALA A 427 -4.27 -21.83 18.12
N ASP A 428 -5.32 -21.51 17.36
CA ASP A 428 -5.40 -20.31 16.54
C ASP A 428 -6.03 -19.13 17.29
N VAL A 429 -6.60 -19.35 18.49
CA VAL A 429 -7.20 -18.29 19.31
C VAL A 429 -6.07 -17.47 19.95
N PRO A 430 -6.01 -16.14 19.72
CA PRO A 430 -4.96 -15.30 20.29
C PRO A 430 -5.06 -15.21 21.82
N ARG A 431 -3.93 -15.00 22.49
CA ARG A 431 -3.87 -14.71 23.93
C ARG A 431 -3.90 -13.20 24.16
N LEU A 432 -4.82 -12.73 25.00
CA LEU A 432 -5.04 -11.30 25.29
C LEU A 432 -5.12 -11.05 26.80
N ALA A 433 -4.03 -11.27 27.55
CA ALA A 433 -4.08 -11.33 29.01
C ALA A 433 -3.98 -9.98 29.76
N LEU A 434 -4.12 -8.83 29.07
CA LEU A 434 -3.90 -7.51 29.67
C LEU A 434 -4.95 -7.16 30.74
N ALA A 435 -4.57 -7.27 32.02
CA ALA A 435 -5.43 -6.94 33.17
C ALA A 435 -5.43 -5.43 33.50
N PRO A 436 -6.53 -4.88 34.06
CA PRO A 436 -6.62 -3.48 34.48
C PRO A 436 -5.88 -3.24 35.82
N ALA A 437 -4.58 -3.52 35.85
CA ALA A 437 -3.73 -3.25 37.00
C ALA A 437 -3.36 -1.75 37.09
N PRO A 438 -3.07 -1.19 38.29
CA PRO A 438 -2.77 0.23 38.45
C PRO A 438 -1.61 0.73 37.58
N ASP A 439 -0.55 -0.06 37.43
CA ASP A 439 0.62 0.24 36.61
C ASP A 439 0.32 0.14 35.09
N VAL A 440 -0.49 -0.85 34.67
CA VAL A 440 -0.98 -0.95 33.28
C VAL A 440 -1.84 0.25 32.91
N ILE A 441 -2.78 0.67 33.78
CA ILE A 441 -3.63 1.84 33.55
C ILE A 441 -2.77 3.11 33.51
N ALA A 442 -1.77 3.24 34.40
CA ALA A 442 -0.84 4.35 34.39
C ALA A 442 -0.02 4.39 33.08
N ALA A 443 0.50 3.24 32.63
CA ALA A 443 1.23 3.14 31.37
C ALA A 443 0.37 3.49 30.16
N LEU A 444 -0.89 3.02 30.11
CA LEU A 444 -1.83 3.40 29.05
C LEU A 444 -2.16 4.89 29.07
N ALA A 445 -2.26 5.52 30.24
CA ALA A 445 -2.48 6.96 30.33
C ALA A 445 -1.26 7.75 29.85
N VAL A 446 -0.04 7.29 30.15
CA VAL A 446 1.21 7.85 29.61
C VAL A 446 1.26 7.67 28.09
N TYR A 447 0.91 6.48 27.61
CA TYR A 447 0.80 6.17 26.17
C TYR A 447 -0.17 7.11 25.47
N ALA A 448 -1.36 7.29 26.04
CA ALA A 448 -2.37 8.21 25.53
C ALA A 448 -1.82 9.66 25.46
N ARG A 449 -1.18 10.17 26.53
CA ARG A 449 -0.55 11.50 26.52
C ARG A 449 0.57 11.65 25.51
N SER A 450 1.33 10.60 25.22
CA SER A 450 2.42 10.63 24.22
C SER A 450 1.95 10.98 22.80
N GLN A 451 0.65 10.78 22.53
CA GLN A 451 -0.04 11.10 21.28
C GLN A 451 -0.62 12.52 21.24
N THR A 452 -0.36 13.34 22.26
CA THR A 452 -0.87 14.72 22.34
C THR A 452 0.26 15.73 22.24
N GLU A 453 -0.10 17.01 22.20
CA GLU A 453 0.88 18.12 22.30
C GLU A 453 1.58 18.14 23.66
N HIS A 454 0.94 17.63 24.71
CA HIS A 454 1.45 17.62 26.09
C HIS A 454 2.09 16.25 26.39
N LYS A 455 3.24 16.01 25.76
CA LYS A 455 3.97 14.75 25.91
C LYS A 455 4.41 14.50 27.37
N PRO A 456 4.37 13.24 27.85
CA PRO A 456 4.89 12.88 29.16
C PRO A 456 6.40 13.15 29.23
N THR A 457 6.88 13.51 30.42
CA THR A 457 8.30 13.72 30.71
C THR A 457 9.06 12.41 30.74
N ASP A 458 10.37 12.47 30.46
CA ASP A 458 11.25 11.30 30.55
C ASP A 458 11.23 10.65 31.95
N ALA A 459 11.10 11.46 33.00
CA ALA A 459 11.02 10.98 34.37
C ALA A 459 9.73 10.16 34.59
N GLU A 460 8.58 10.64 34.13
CA GLU A 460 7.32 9.88 34.21
C GLU A 460 7.43 8.53 33.50
N ILE A 461 8.07 8.49 32.33
CA ILE A 461 8.20 7.25 31.55
C ILE A 461 9.19 6.29 32.22
N ALA A 462 10.33 6.81 32.71
CA ALA A 462 11.36 6.01 33.40
C ALA A 462 10.82 5.28 34.64
N THR A 463 9.88 5.90 35.38
CA THR A 463 9.24 5.23 36.53
C THR A 463 8.49 3.95 36.15
N LEU A 464 8.07 3.81 34.89
CA LEU A 464 7.33 2.65 34.39
C LEU A 464 8.20 1.69 33.56
N THR A 465 9.38 2.11 33.09
CA THR A 465 10.30 1.22 32.37
C THR A 465 11.32 0.55 33.28
N ASP A 466 11.86 1.29 34.26
CA ASP A 466 13.08 0.90 34.98
C ASP A 466 12.81 0.37 36.39
N ALA A 467 11.57 0.48 36.88
CA ALA A 467 11.24 0.05 38.23
C ALA A 467 11.31 -1.50 38.37
N PRO A 468 11.90 -2.02 39.48
CA PRO A 468 12.25 -3.44 39.63
C PRO A 468 11.06 -4.40 39.82
N ARG A 469 9.80 -3.92 39.80
CA ARG A 469 8.58 -4.73 40.00
C ARG A 469 7.36 -4.23 39.20
N VAL A 470 7.58 -3.76 37.97
CA VAL A 470 6.48 -3.33 37.08
C VAL A 470 5.98 -4.53 36.27
N ASP A 471 4.67 -4.60 36.06
CA ASP A 471 4.04 -5.57 35.18
C ASP A 471 4.72 -5.57 33.78
N PRO A 472 5.03 -6.74 33.19
CA PRO A 472 5.68 -6.82 31.88
C PRO A 472 4.92 -6.08 30.77
N CYS A 473 3.58 -6.09 30.78
CA CYS A 473 2.78 -5.34 29.82
C CYS A 473 2.90 -3.84 30.05
N ALA A 474 2.86 -3.38 31.30
CA ALA A 474 3.04 -1.96 31.63
C ALA A 474 4.40 -1.43 31.13
N ARG A 475 5.48 -2.20 31.30
CA ARG A 475 6.81 -1.86 30.75
C ARG A 475 6.81 -1.75 29.23
N VAL A 476 6.16 -2.69 28.54
CA VAL A 476 6.03 -2.66 27.08
C VAL A 476 5.24 -1.43 26.63
N ILE A 477 4.10 -1.14 27.25
CA ILE A 477 3.27 0.04 26.94
C ILE A 477 4.04 1.35 27.18
N ALA A 478 4.76 1.46 28.31
CA ALA A 478 5.59 2.62 28.61
C ALA A 478 6.73 2.81 27.59
N THR A 479 7.31 1.71 27.10
CA THR A 479 8.33 1.76 26.03
C THR A 479 7.76 2.26 24.71
N LEU A 480 6.55 1.81 24.35
CA LEU A 480 5.83 2.33 23.17
C LEU A 480 5.53 3.83 23.34
N ALA A 481 5.14 4.25 24.54
CA ALA A 481 4.89 5.66 24.86
C ALA A 481 6.17 6.50 24.73
N PHE A 482 7.30 5.96 25.18
CA PHE A 482 8.60 6.61 25.02
C PHE A 482 8.96 6.79 23.55
N GLU A 483 8.69 5.78 22.71
CA GLU A 483 8.97 5.86 21.27
C GLU A 483 8.11 6.91 20.57
N ASP A 484 6.84 7.04 20.95
CA ASP A 484 5.93 8.07 20.43
C ASP A 484 6.32 9.48 20.94
N ALA A 485 6.79 9.57 22.19
CA ALA A 485 7.19 10.83 22.82
C ALA A 485 8.56 11.34 22.30
N SER A 486 9.55 10.46 22.20
CA SER A 486 10.96 10.79 21.97
C SER A 486 11.43 10.47 20.54
N ARG A 487 12.25 11.35 19.98
CA ARG A 487 12.94 11.10 18.69
C ARG A 487 14.40 10.69 18.87
N ASP A 488 14.86 10.53 20.11
CA ASP A 488 16.22 10.15 20.44
C ASP A 488 16.39 8.63 20.27
N VAL A 489 16.85 8.22 19.08
CA VAL A 489 17.03 6.81 18.74
C VAL A 489 18.03 6.12 19.69
N PRO A 490 19.21 6.70 20.01
CA PRO A 490 20.13 6.14 21.01
C PRO A 490 19.47 5.83 22.36
N ARG A 491 18.56 6.69 22.84
CA ARG A 491 17.85 6.49 24.11
C ARG A 491 16.71 5.48 24.00
N VAL A 492 15.96 5.47 22.89
CA VAL A 492 14.82 4.54 22.71
C VAL A 492 15.30 3.10 22.46
N ARG A 493 16.42 2.92 21.75
CA ARG A 493 16.93 1.59 21.35
C ARG A 493 17.14 0.61 22.52
N PRO A 494 17.83 0.94 23.63
CA PRO A 494 18.00 0.02 24.74
C PRO A 494 16.66 -0.34 25.41
N LEU A 495 15.73 0.61 25.53
CA LEU A 495 14.39 0.36 26.07
C LEU A 495 13.60 -0.60 25.16
N MET A 496 13.65 -0.39 23.85
CA MET A 496 13.01 -1.26 22.86
C MET A 496 13.57 -2.69 22.91
N ASN A 497 14.89 -2.85 23.06
CA ASN A 497 15.53 -4.15 23.20
C ASN A 497 15.12 -4.86 24.50
N ASN A 498 15.10 -4.13 25.63
CA ASN A 498 14.63 -4.65 26.90
C ASN A 498 13.16 -5.09 26.81
N ALA A 499 12.27 -4.22 26.33
CA ALA A 499 10.86 -4.54 26.13
C ALA A 499 10.68 -5.77 25.23
N THR A 500 11.44 -5.89 24.14
CA THR A 500 11.40 -7.06 23.25
C THR A 500 11.81 -8.34 23.97
N SER A 501 12.76 -8.27 24.92
CA SER A 501 13.19 -9.44 25.70
C SER A 501 12.16 -9.95 26.72
N VAL A 502 11.23 -9.08 27.16
CA VAL A 502 10.20 -9.43 28.16
C VAL A 502 8.79 -9.53 27.58
N VAL A 503 8.58 -9.21 26.31
CA VAL A 503 7.24 -9.10 25.70
C VAL A 503 6.43 -10.40 25.75
N ASP A 504 7.10 -11.55 25.67
CA ASP A 504 6.44 -12.86 25.77
C ASP A 504 5.87 -13.12 27.18
N GLN A 505 6.39 -12.43 28.21
CA GLN A 505 5.88 -12.50 29.59
C GLN A 505 4.58 -11.71 29.79
N CYS A 506 4.29 -10.72 28.94
CA CYS A 506 3.03 -9.97 28.98
C CYS A 506 1.82 -10.86 28.58
N GLY A 507 2.03 -11.90 27.79
CA GLY A 507 0.96 -12.82 27.39
C GLY A 507 -0.14 -12.20 26.51
N ASP A 508 0.13 -11.03 25.91
CA ASP A 508 -0.79 -10.31 25.04
C ASP A 508 -0.26 -10.23 23.61
N ASP A 509 -0.83 -11.03 22.71
CA ASP A 509 -0.38 -11.15 21.32
C ASP A 509 -0.56 -9.83 20.53
N ARG A 510 -1.53 -8.97 20.88
CA ARG A 510 -1.76 -7.67 20.22
C ARG A 510 -0.67 -6.67 20.56
N LEU A 511 -0.30 -6.58 21.83
CA LEU A 511 0.77 -5.70 22.29
C LEU A 511 2.13 -6.19 21.80
N ARG A 512 2.33 -7.52 21.78
CA ARG A 512 3.50 -8.15 21.18
C ARG A 512 3.68 -7.77 19.71
N ALA A 513 2.60 -7.81 18.92
CA ALA A 513 2.64 -7.39 17.53
C ALA A 513 3.03 -5.91 17.39
N ASP A 514 2.42 -4.99 18.14
CA ASP A 514 2.78 -3.56 18.11
C ASP A 514 4.26 -3.31 18.40
N LEU A 515 4.76 -3.91 19.48
CA LEU A 515 6.15 -3.75 19.88
C LEU A 515 7.10 -4.26 18.80
N LEU A 516 6.85 -5.45 18.25
CA LEU A 516 7.70 -6.03 17.22
C LEU A 516 7.66 -5.24 15.91
N ILE A 517 6.50 -4.72 15.50
CA ILE A 517 6.38 -3.87 14.31
C ILE A 517 7.22 -2.60 14.47
N ARG A 518 7.15 -1.95 15.64
CA ARG A 518 7.92 -0.72 15.92
C ARG A 518 9.40 -1.00 16.14
N SER A 519 9.75 -2.16 16.70
CA SER A 519 11.16 -2.53 16.94
C SER A 519 11.94 -2.70 15.63
N VAL A 520 11.28 -3.00 14.50
CA VAL A 520 11.91 -3.07 13.17
C VAL A 520 12.77 -1.85 12.88
N LYS A 521 12.32 -0.64 13.25
CA LYS A 521 13.06 0.62 13.08
C LYS A 521 14.41 0.62 13.81
N TYR A 522 14.49 -0.07 14.95
CA TYR A 522 15.66 -0.11 15.84
C TYR A 522 16.57 -1.32 15.58
N GLN A 523 16.12 -2.28 14.78
CA GLN A 523 16.87 -3.47 14.36
C GLN A 523 17.47 -3.32 12.95
N ARG A 524 17.36 -2.14 12.34
CA ARG A 524 17.99 -1.86 11.05
C ARG A 524 19.49 -1.76 11.24
N GLU A 525 20.24 -2.42 10.35
CA GLU A 525 21.71 -2.39 10.36
C GLU A 525 22.28 -1.22 9.55
N GLN A 526 21.41 -0.27 9.20
CA GLN A 526 21.64 0.96 8.45
C GLN A 526 22.22 0.80 7.06
N PRO A 527 21.71 1.64 6.14
CA PRO A 527 20.33 2.08 5.89
C PRO A 527 19.47 1.09 5.08
N ILE A 528 19.97 -0.07 4.69
CA ILE A 528 19.12 -1.17 4.19
C ILE A 528 18.54 -1.95 5.38
N VAL A 529 17.37 -2.56 5.17
CA VAL A 529 16.89 -3.60 6.07
C VAL A 529 17.83 -4.81 5.96
N GLY A 530 18.87 -4.81 6.79
CA GLY A 530 19.80 -5.93 6.92
C GLY A 530 19.11 -7.19 7.49
N PRO A 531 19.83 -8.32 7.57
CA PRO A 531 19.30 -9.58 8.08
C PRO A 531 18.55 -9.46 9.41
N LYS A 532 19.02 -8.60 10.34
CA LYS A 532 18.34 -8.35 11.61
C LYS A 532 16.99 -7.64 11.45
N GLY A 533 16.93 -6.61 10.63
CA GLY A 533 15.69 -5.90 10.34
C GLY A 533 14.68 -6.79 9.60
N ALA A 534 15.16 -7.63 8.66
CA ALA A 534 14.32 -8.58 7.95
C ALA A 534 13.81 -9.69 8.89
N ALA A 535 14.64 -10.16 9.81
CA ALA A 535 14.23 -11.10 10.85
C ALA A 535 13.20 -10.48 11.81
N ALA A 536 13.43 -9.25 12.26
CA ALA A 536 12.48 -8.50 13.09
C ALA A 536 11.12 -8.35 12.39
N LEU A 537 11.12 -8.05 11.09
CA LEU A 537 9.90 -7.94 10.30
C LEU A 537 9.17 -9.28 10.18
N ARG A 538 9.88 -10.40 9.96
CA ARG A 538 9.27 -11.74 9.98
C ARG A 538 8.67 -12.08 11.35
N HIS A 539 9.35 -11.73 12.44
CA HIS A 539 8.81 -11.92 13.79
C HIS A 539 7.54 -11.07 14.02
N ALA A 540 7.54 -9.83 13.55
CA ALA A 540 6.38 -8.95 13.59
C ALA A 540 5.20 -9.53 12.80
N GLU A 541 5.44 -10.10 11.61
CA GLU A 541 4.43 -10.78 10.79
C GLU A 541 3.82 -12.00 11.50
N VAL A 542 4.67 -12.84 12.09
CA VAL A 542 4.20 -13.99 12.87
C VAL A 542 3.34 -13.52 14.05
N ALA A 543 3.76 -12.49 14.79
CA ALA A 543 2.96 -11.95 15.89
C ALA A 543 1.63 -11.35 15.41
N ALA A 544 1.64 -10.54 14.37
CA ALA A 544 0.44 -9.93 13.80
C ALA A 544 -0.54 -10.98 13.23
N SER A 545 -0.03 -12.07 12.66
CA SER A 545 -0.83 -13.16 12.09
C SER A 545 -1.66 -13.92 13.13
N ARG A 546 -1.29 -13.89 14.43
CA ARG A 546 -2.12 -14.49 15.49
C ARG A 546 -3.35 -13.65 15.80
N VAL A 547 -3.19 -12.33 15.71
CA VAL A 547 -4.23 -11.35 16.02
C VAL A 547 -5.11 -11.08 14.80
N MET A 548 -4.59 -11.28 13.57
CA MET A 548 -5.33 -11.18 12.30
C MET A 548 -6.03 -9.83 12.11
N GLN A 549 -5.41 -8.74 12.57
CA GLN A 549 -5.99 -7.41 12.47
C GLN A 549 -5.47 -6.63 11.27
N PRO A 550 -6.35 -6.05 10.43
CA PRO A 550 -5.94 -5.38 9.20
C PRO A 550 -4.99 -4.19 9.39
N ASP A 551 -5.13 -3.44 10.48
CA ASP A 551 -4.26 -2.31 10.82
C ASP A 551 -2.83 -2.73 11.18
N LEU A 552 -2.65 -3.92 11.77
CA LEU A 552 -1.31 -4.48 11.99
C LEU A 552 -0.63 -4.84 10.67
N GLY A 553 -1.40 -5.41 9.73
CA GLY A 553 -0.93 -5.69 8.37
C GLY A 553 -0.55 -4.40 7.62
N ALA A 554 -1.36 -3.36 7.77
CA ALA A 554 -1.07 -2.02 7.25
C ALA A 554 0.24 -1.47 7.85
N ALA A 555 0.44 -1.55 9.16
CA ALA A 555 1.67 -1.07 9.80
C ALA A 555 2.92 -1.84 9.32
N ILE A 556 2.82 -3.16 9.10
CA ILE A 556 3.88 -3.98 8.48
C ILE A 556 4.16 -3.52 7.05
N ALA A 557 3.12 -3.29 6.25
CA ALA A 557 3.26 -2.75 4.90
C ALA A 557 3.96 -1.39 4.89
N GLY A 558 3.65 -0.53 5.88
CA GLY A 558 4.36 0.73 6.11
C GLY A 558 5.84 0.56 6.42
N GLN A 559 6.22 -0.44 7.25
CA GLN A 559 7.63 -0.78 7.51
C GLN A 559 8.34 -1.27 6.25
N ARG A 560 7.70 -2.13 5.46
CA ARG A 560 8.22 -2.61 4.16
C ARG A 560 8.39 -1.46 3.18
N ARG A 561 7.40 -0.57 3.07
CA ARG A 561 7.47 0.62 2.21
C ARG A 561 8.60 1.55 2.62
N ALA A 562 8.78 1.76 3.92
CA ALA A 562 9.90 2.55 4.42
C ALA A 562 11.27 1.96 4.00
N ALA A 563 11.38 0.63 3.89
CA ALA A 563 12.56 -0.04 3.36
C ALA A 563 12.74 0.12 1.84
N LEU A 564 11.65 0.38 1.11
CA LEU A 564 11.66 0.55 -0.35
C LEU A 564 11.96 1.98 -0.81
N ARG A 565 11.99 2.99 0.08
CA ARG A 565 12.15 4.41 -0.33
C ARG A 565 13.42 4.71 -1.12
N VAL A 566 14.45 3.88 -0.98
CA VAL A 566 15.75 4.13 -1.60
C VAL A 566 15.83 3.49 -3.00
N HIS A 567 15.37 2.24 -3.16
CA HIS A 567 15.52 1.46 -4.42
C HIS A 567 14.37 0.50 -4.75
N GLY A 568 13.23 0.65 -4.08
CA GLY A 568 12.04 -0.14 -4.38
C GLY A 568 11.31 0.39 -5.60
N SER A 569 10.79 -0.52 -6.42
CA SER A 569 9.90 -0.14 -7.53
C SER A 569 8.75 0.70 -7.00
N ARG A 570 8.49 1.86 -7.64
CA ARG A 570 7.34 2.70 -7.32
C ARG A 570 6.02 1.92 -7.39
N ASP A 571 5.92 0.92 -8.26
CA ASP A 571 4.77 0.02 -8.32
C ASP A 571 4.60 -0.80 -7.04
N GLU A 572 5.69 -1.31 -6.47
CA GLU A 572 5.62 -2.07 -5.22
C GLU A 572 5.28 -1.15 -4.04
N MET A 573 5.81 0.08 -4.01
CA MET A 573 5.40 1.08 -3.02
C MET A 573 3.90 1.38 -3.10
N LEU A 574 3.36 1.57 -4.32
CA LEU A 574 1.93 1.78 -4.53
C LEU A 574 1.10 0.58 -4.04
N ARG A 575 1.54 -0.66 -4.31
CA ARG A 575 0.86 -1.86 -3.79
C ARG A 575 0.84 -1.92 -2.26
N LEU A 576 1.94 -1.58 -1.60
CA LEU A 576 2.01 -1.55 -0.13
C LEU A 576 1.11 -0.44 0.44
N LEU A 577 1.05 0.72 -0.22
CA LEU A 577 0.14 1.79 0.17
C LEU A 577 -1.32 1.40 0.02
N ASP A 578 -1.68 0.64 -1.02
CA ASP A 578 -3.05 0.13 -1.15
C ASP A 578 -3.40 -0.86 -0.02
N ILE A 579 -2.43 -1.64 0.47
CA ILE A 579 -2.59 -2.49 1.67
C ILE A 579 -2.78 -1.61 2.92
N GLU A 580 -1.98 -0.55 3.08
CA GLU A 580 -2.13 0.41 4.18
C GLU A 580 -3.54 1.04 4.18
N ILE A 581 -3.97 1.55 3.03
CA ILE A 581 -5.27 2.21 2.86
C ILE A 581 -6.41 1.23 3.16
N ALA A 582 -6.34 0.00 2.65
CA ALA A 582 -7.37 -1.01 2.90
C ALA A 582 -7.40 -1.44 4.37
N GLY A 583 -6.23 -1.67 4.97
CA GLY A 583 -6.10 -2.14 6.35
C GLY A 583 -6.58 -1.11 7.38
N TYR A 584 -6.16 0.14 7.23
CA TYR A 584 -6.63 1.24 8.08
C TYR A 584 -8.12 1.53 7.85
N GLY A 585 -8.59 1.48 6.60
CA GLY A 585 -10.01 1.65 6.27
C GLY A 585 -10.92 0.60 6.90
N ALA A 586 -10.53 -0.68 6.86
CA ALA A 586 -11.28 -1.78 7.47
C ALA A 586 -11.45 -1.62 8.99
N ARG A 587 -10.57 -0.83 9.64
CA ARG A 587 -10.58 -0.56 11.08
C ARG A 587 -11.19 0.78 11.45
N GLY A 588 -11.61 1.59 10.47
CA GLY A 588 -12.12 2.94 10.69
C GLY A 588 -11.06 3.95 11.12
N LEU A 589 -9.78 3.70 10.81
CA LEU A 589 -8.66 4.57 11.16
C LEU A 589 -8.45 5.60 10.05
N ALA A 590 -9.34 6.58 9.99
CA ALA A 590 -9.49 7.48 8.84
C ALA A 590 -8.28 8.41 8.64
N VAL A 591 -7.64 8.90 9.71
CA VAL A 591 -6.46 9.78 9.58
C VAL A 591 -5.25 8.98 9.12
N ARG A 592 -5.01 7.78 9.64
CA ARG A 592 -3.94 6.89 9.15
C ARG A 592 -4.16 6.46 7.71
N GLN A 593 -5.41 6.17 7.34
CA GLN A 593 -5.79 5.89 5.97
C GLN A 593 -5.49 7.07 5.04
N LEU A 594 -5.86 8.30 5.44
CA LEU A 594 -5.58 9.53 4.72
C LEU A 594 -4.07 9.77 4.55
N GLN A 595 -3.27 9.54 5.60
CA GLN A 595 -1.80 9.65 5.51
C GLN A 595 -1.22 8.67 4.48
N ALA A 596 -1.75 7.46 4.39
CA ALA A 596 -1.36 6.50 3.35
C ALA A 596 -1.80 6.97 1.94
N VAL A 597 -2.97 7.61 1.80
CA VAL A 597 -3.40 8.22 0.52
C VAL A 597 -2.45 9.34 0.10
N ILE A 598 -2.07 10.22 1.02
CA ILE A 598 -1.11 11.30 0.74
C ILE A 598 0.22 10.71 0.28
N ALA A 599 0.77 9.74 1.02
CA ALA A 599 2.00 9.06 0.64
C ALA A 599 1.89 8.35 -0.73
N ARG A 600 0.69 7.89 -1.12
CA ARG A 600 0.43 7.35 -2.46
C ARG A 600 0.41 8.42 -3.53
N ASN A 601 -0.16 9.59 -3.24
CA ASN A 601 -0.12 10.73 -4.13
C ASN A 601 1.31 11.23 -4.35
N ASP A 602 2.16 11.21 -3.33
CA ASP A 602 3.59 11.54 -3.49
C ASP A 602 4.27 10.59 -4.50
N VAL A 603 4.02 9.28 -4.39
CA VAL A 603 4.57 8.28 -5.33
C VAL A 603 4.01 8.46 -6.75
N ARG A 604 2.72 8.78 -6.89
CA ARG A 604 2.07 9.07 -8.17
C ARG A 604 2.60 10.34 -8.83
N LEU A 605 2.77 11.41 -8.05
CA LEU A 605 3.36 12.67 -8.49
C LEU A 605 4.83 12.51 -8.88
N ALA A 606 5.53 11.55 -8.29
CA ALA A 606 6.88 11.18 -8.73
C ALA A 606 6.87 10.46 -10.10
N ARG A 607 5.87 9.61 -10.39
CA ARG A 607 5.74 8.90 -11.70
C ARG A 607 5.23 9.78 -12.83
N ARG A 608 4.32 10.71 -12.54
CA ARG A 608 3.71 11.66 -13.50
C ARG A 608 3.07 11.03 -14.76
N THR A 609 2.61 9.77 -14.70
CA THR A 609 1.83 9.22 -15.80
C THR A 609 0.47 9.93 -15.88
N PRO A 610 -0.16 10.10 -17.07
CA PRO A 610 -1.46 10.75 -17.17
C PRO A 610 -2.50 10.17 -16.21
N ARG A 611 -2.54 8.84 -16.11
CA ARG A 611 -3.41 8.09 -15.19
C ARG A 611 -3.13 8.40 -13.72
N ASP A 612 -1.85 8.50 -13.34
CA ASP A 612 -1.47 8.83 -11.96
C ASP A 612 -1.87 10.25 -11.60
N LEU A 613 -1.66 11.21 -12.50
CA LEU A 613 -2.03 12.61 -12.30
C LEU A 613 -3.55 12.79 -12.19
N GLU A 614 -4.33 12.07 -13.00
CA GLU A 614 -5.79 12.00 -12.86
C GLU A 614 -6.23 11.39 -11.53
N ALA A 615 -5.56 10.33 -11.09
CA ALA A 615 -5.87 9.68 -9.82
C ALA A 615 -5.58 10.58 -8.60
N VAL A 616 -4.52 11.39 -8.64
CA VAL A 616 -4.23 12.39 -7.60
C VAL A 616 -5.36 13.43 -7.52
N ALA A 617 -5.82 13.93 -8.66
CA ALA A 617 -6.93 14.88 -8.71
C ALA A 617 -8.25 14.26 -8.21
N ALA A 618 -8.49 12.98 -8.50
CA ALA A 618 -9.68 12.26 -8.05
C ALA A 618 -9.69 11.98 -6.53
N ASP A 619 -8.51 11.89 -5.89
CA ASP A 619 -8.41 11.67 -4.44
C ASP A 619 -8.86 12.92 -3.63
N LEU A 620 -8.68 14.14 -4.17
CA LEU A 620 -9.03 15.37 -3.44
C LEU A 620 -10.49 15.42 -2.94
N PRO A 621 -11.53 15.28 -3.78
CA PRO A 621 -12.92 15.37 -3.32
C PRO A 621 -13.32 14.25 -2.35
N ALA A 622 -12.67 13.08 -2.41
CA ALA A 622 -12.95 11.97 -1.51
C ALA A 622 -12.35 12.18 -0.11
N TRP A 623 -11.14 12.76 -0.04
CA TRP A 623 -10.33 12.76 1.18
C TRP A 623 -10.28 14.12 1.90
N ARG A 624 -10.46 15.22 1.18
CA ARG A 624 -10.49 16.56 1.78
C ARG A 624 -11.57 16.73 2.86
N PRO A 625 -12.82 16.24 2.70
CA PRO A 625 -13.82 16.31 3.76
C PRO A 625 -13.43 15.52 5.02
N ILE A 626 -12.74 14.39 4.86
CA ILE A 626 -12.26 13.57 5.97
C ILE A 626 -11.18 14.30 6.76
N ALA A 627 -10.23 14.95 6.07
CA ALA A 627 -9.20 15.77 6.71
C ALA A 627 -9.80 16.92 7.53
N LEU A 628 -10.80 17.62 6.97
CA LEU A 628 -11.52 18.71 7.63
C LEU A 628 -12.31 18.22 8.85
N ALA A 629 -13.03 17.11 8.73
CA ALA A 629 -13.81 16.52 9.82
C ALA A 629 -12.94 16.09 11.02
N ASN A 630 -11.64 15.86 10.79
CA ASN A 630 -10.67 15.50 11.82
C ASN A 630 -9.76 16.68 12.22
N HIS A 631 -10.08 17.91 11.83
CA HIS A 631 -9.31 19.13 12.13
C HIS A 631 -7.83 19.07 11.68
N ARG A 632 -7.54 18.35 10.58
CA ARG A 632 -6.19 18.17 10.04
C ARG A 632 -5.90 19.11 8.88
N ASN A 633 -5.77 20.40 9.19
CA ASN A 633 -5.43 21.44 8.20
C ASN A 633 -4.10 21.17 7.50
N ASP A 634 -3.16 20.50 8.17
CA ASP A 634 -1.90 20.05 7.61
C ASP A 634 -2.07 19.00 6.50
N LEU A 635 -3.05 18.10 6.64
CA LEU A 635 -3.35 17.09 5.63
C LEU A 635 -4.23 17.66 4.50
N VAL A 636 -5.11 18.62 4.81
CA VAL A 636 -5.84 19.40 3.79
C VAL A 636 -4.84 20.10 2.86
N TRP A 637 -3.86 20.78 3.45
CA TRP A 637 -2.81 21.45 2.69
C TRP A 637 -2.05 20.47 1.78
N GLN A 638 -1.67 19.28 2.28
CA GLN A 638 -0.97 18.27 1.49
C GLN A 638 -1.81 17.77 0.30
N LEU A 639 -3.12 17.57 0.48
CA LEU A 639 -4.03 17.18 -0.60
C LEU A 639 -4.19 18.30 -1.64
N ASP A 640 -4.46 19.53 -1.20
CA ASP A 640 -4.63 20.69 -2.09
C ASP A 640 -3.33 20.94 -2.88
N PHE A 641 -2.17 20.80 -2.22
CA PHE A 641 -0.87 20.94 -2.84
C PHE A 641 -0.57 19.83 -3.85
N ALA A 642 -0.92 18.58 -3.55
CA ALA A 642 -0.76 17.46 -4.47
C ALA A 642 -1.62 17.61 -5.72
N GLU A 643 -2.87 18.06 -5.58
CA GLU A 643 -3.77 18.32 -6.69
C GLU A 643 -3.27 19.46 -7.58
N ALA A 644 -2.86 20.59 -6.99
CA ALA A 644 -2.30 21.70 -7.74
C ALA A 644 -1.00 21.29 -8.46
N SER A 645 -0.17 20.47 -7.82
CA SER A 645 1.02 19.87 -8.45
C SER A 645 0.66 18.95 -9.62
N ALA A 646 -0.43 18.18 -9.51
CA ALA A 646 -0.91 17.33 -10.60
C ALA A 646 -1.48 18.14 -11.77
N ARG A 647 -2.20 19.24 -11.52
CA ARG A 647 -2.63 20.18 -12.58
C ARG A 647 -1.44 20.82 -13.27
N PHE A 648 -0.46 21.29 -12.50
CA PHE A 648 0.77 21.84 -13.02
C PHE A 648 1.49 20.83 -13.93
N ALA A 649 1.64 19.58 -13.48
CA ALA A 649 2.26 18.51 -14.26
C ALA A 649 1.48 18.11 -15.52
N ARG A 650 0.16 18.37 -15.57
CA ARG A 650 -0.69 18.18 -16.77
C ARG A 650 -0.67 19.37 -17.74
N GLY A 651 0.06 20.44 -17.42
CA GLY A 651 0.22 21.62 -18.29
C GLY A 651 -0.68 22.81 -17.94
N ASP A 652 -1.51 22.75 -16.89
CA ASP A 652 -2.25 23.91 -16.37
C ASP A 652 -1.32 24.81 -15.52
N VAL A 653 -0.30 25.36 -16.18
CA VAL A 653 0.71 26.19 -15.50
C VAL A 653 0.08 27.48 -14.99
N ALA A 654 -0.73 28.14 -15.82
CA ALA A 654 -1.32 29.43 -15.49
C ALA A 654 -2.30 29.38 -14.31
N GLY A 655 -3.10 28.30 -14.21
CA GLY A 655 -4.05 28.11 -13.11
C GLY A 655 -3.40 27.53 -11.85
N ALA A 656 -2.56 26.50 -11.99
CA ALA A 656 -1.98 25.81 -10.84
C ALA A 656 -0.87 26.62 -10.15
N HIS A 657 -0.13 27.43 -10.91
CA HIS A 657 1.05 28.08 -10.36
C HIS A 657 0.74 29.09 -9.23
N PRO A 658 -0.15 30.09 -9.41
CA PRO A 658 -0.48 31.04 -8.36
C PRO A 658 -1.01 30.35 -7.09
N GLU A 659 -1.73 29.25 -7.29
CA GLU A 659 -2.27 28.45 -6.18
C GLU A 659 -1.17 27.69 -5.42
N LEU A 660 -0.21 27.09 -6.10
CA LEU A 660 0.96 26.46 -5.47
C LEU A 660 1.75 27.46 -4.61
N MET A 661 1.91 28.70 -5.08
CA MET A 661 2.56 29.76 -4.31
C MET A 661 1.76 30.17 -3.07
N ARG A 662 0.45 30.37 -3.24
CA ARG A 662 -0.45 30.68 -2.12
C ARG A 662 -0.44 29.57 -1.08
N LEU A 663 -0.53 28.32 -1.50
CA LEU A 663 -0.45 27.16 -0.61
C LEU A 663 0.88 27.15 0.12
N TRP A 664 1.99 27.33 -0.58
CA TRP A 664 3.30 27.34 0.07
C TRP A 664 3.48 28.45 1.11
N GLN A 665 3.06 29.67 0.81
CA GLN A 665 3.11 30.80 1.76
C GLN A 665 2.24 30.55 3.00
N THR A 666 1.17 29.77 2.84
CA THR A 666 0.24 29.38 3.90
C THR A 666 0.54 28.00 4.47
N ARG A 667 1.73 27.44 4.19
CA ARG A 667 2.11 26.11 4.69
C ARG A 667 1.99 26.07 6.21
N PRO A 668 1.40 25.01 6.78
CA PRO A 668 1.43 24.80 8.22
C PRO A 668 2.88 24.83 8.72
N PRO A 669 3.17 25.36 9.92
CA PRO A 669 4.51 25.35 10.48
C PRO A 669 5.00 23.90 10.62
N GLY A 670 5.88 23.48 9.71
CA GLY A 670 6.61 22.22 9.81
C GLY A 670 7.77 22.33 10.79
N ARG A 671 8.26 21.20 11.31
CA ARG A 671 9.47 21.19 12.16
C ARG A 671 10.67 21.68 11.34
N MET A 672 11.15 22.88 11.69
CA MET A 672 12.23 23.62 11.06
C MET A 672 13.61 22.97 11.26
N LEU A 673 14.46 23.07 10.24
CA LEU A 673 15.91 23.06 10.43
C LEU A 673 16.29 24.39 11.10
N ALA A 674 17.19 24.38 12.09
CA ALA A 674 17.71 25.60 12.67
C ALA A 674 18.37 26.43 11.54
N GLY A 675 17.91 27.65 11.34
CA GLY A 675 18.43 28.58 10.33
C GLY A 675 19.05 29.81 10.98
N GLN A 676 19.81 30.58 10.20
CA GLN A 676 20.39 31.84 10.64
C GLN A 676 19.47 33.01 10.33
N ARG A 677 19.53 34.05 11.17
CA ARG A 677 18.86 35.32 10.90
C ARG A 677 19.64 36.08 9.82
N ILE A 678 18.97 36.45 8.73
CA ILE A 678 19.49 37.31 7.68
C ILE A 678 18.73 38.63 7.73
N GLU A 679 19.44 39.75 7.67
CA GLU A 679 18.85 41.08 7.50
C GLU A 679 19.49 41.81 6.33
N GLY A 680 18.78 42.73 5.69
CA GLY A 680 19.32 43.41 4.52
C GLY A 680 18.40 44.42 3.90
N ASP A 681 18.85 45.02 2.80
CA ASP A 681 18.12 46.07 2.10
C ASP A 681 18.00 45.73 0.61
N VAL A 682 16.83 46.03 0.04
CA VAL A 682 16.60 45.96 -1.41
C VAL A 682 16.54 47.38 -1.96
N VAL A 683 17.34 47.63 -2.99
CA VAL A 683 17.42 48.92 -3.67
C VAL A 683 17.21 48.76 -5.18
N ASP A 684 16.79 49.83 -5.85
CA ASP A 684 16.81 49.90 -7.30
C ASP A 684 18.24 50.13 -7.86
N ASP A 685 18.37 50.13 -9.17
CA ASP A 685 19.61 50.40 -9.91
C ASP A 685 20.22 51.79 -9.64
N ARG A 686 19.50 52.68 -8.96
CA ARG A 686 19.93 54.02 -8.54
C ARG A 686 20.18 54.10 -7.04
N GLY A 687 20.15 52.97 -6.32
CA GLY A 687 20.37 52.91 -4.88
C GLY A 687 19.18 53.39 -4.03
N ARG A 688 17.99 53.58 -4.61
CA ARG A 688 16.80 54.00 -3.86
C ARG A 688 16.10 52.79 -3.23
N PRO A 689 15.58 52.90 -1.99
CA PRO A 689 14.82 51.84 -1.34
C PRO A 689 13.69 51.27 -2.21
N ALA A 690 13.61 49.95 -2.29
CA ALA A 690 12.54 49.24 -2.99
C ALA A 690 11.54 48.67 -2.00
N ALA A 691 10.50 49.45 -1.67
CA ALA A 691 9.44 49.03 -0.75
C ALA A 691 8.51 47.97 -1.37
N GLY A 692 8.09 46.99 -0.57
CA GLY A 692 7.21 45.90 -1.00
C GLY A 692 7.86 44.90 -1.97
N ALA A 693 9.18 44.93 -2.12
CA ALA A 693 9.92 43.92 -2.86
C ALA A 693 9.85 42.58 -2.09
N GLY A 694 9.51 41.51 -2.78
CA GLY A 694 9.63 40.18 -2.20
C GLY A 694 11.10 39.77 -2.14
N VAL A 695 11.47 39.03 -1.10
CA VAL A 695 12.82 38.49 -0.89
C VAL A 695 12.69 36.99 -0.65
N TRP A 696 13.56 36.20 -1.28
CA TRP A 696 13.59 34.75 -1.16
C TRP A 696 15.00 34.25 -0.89
N ALA A 697 15.16 33.33 0.05
CA ALA A 697 16.42 32.69 0.37
C ALA A 697 16.25 31.17 0.50
N ALA A 698 17.12 30.39 -0.13
CA ALA A 698 17.09 28.93 -0.05
C ALA A 698 18.44 28.32 -0.41
N PHE A 699 18.62 27.04 -0.05
CA PHE A 699 19.75 26.20 -0.45
C PHE A 699 19.89 26.12 -1.97
N SER A 700 18.78 26.05 -2.71
CA SER A 700 18.73 26.11 -4.16
C SER A 700 17.54 26.95 -4.63
N LEU A 701 17.80 28.14 -5.19
CA LEU A 701 16.74 28.97 -5.75
C LEU A 701 16.49 28.65 -7.22
N SER A 702 15.23 28.66 -7.61
CA SER A 702 14.86 28.91 -9.00
C SER A 702 14.19 30.29 -9.12
N ALA A 703 14.35 30.99 -10.24
CA ALA A 703 13.54 32.15 -10.61
C ALA A 703 12.05 31.85 -10.56
N ASP A 704 11.75 30.60 -10.80
CA ASP A 704 10.46 29.98 -10.67
C ASP A 704 10.14 29.80 -9.19
N SER A 705 11.05 29.52 -8.26
CA SER A 705 10.74 29.56 -6.81
C SER A 705 10.22 30.94 -6.33
N ILE A 706 10.27 31.97 -7.19
CA ILE A 706 9.72 33.31 -7.05
C ILE A 706 8.40 33.51 -7.85
N GLY A 707 7.97 32.51 -8.65
CA GLY A 707 6.76 32.50 -9.47
C GLY A 707 6.51 31.35 -10.50
N VAL A 708 7.04 30.12 -10.36
CA VAL A 708 6.80 28.80 -11.05
C VAL A 708 7.34 27.54 -10.27
N GLY A 709 8.14 27.67 -9.22
CA GLY A 709 8.94 26.60 -8.63
C GLY A 709 8.11 25.87 -7.61
N VAL A 710 7.90 24.57 -7.81
CA VAL A 710 7.12 23.76 -6.87
C VAL A 710 7.92 23.68 -5.57
N PRO A 711 7.45 24.28 -4.47
CA PRO A 711 8.24 24.37 -3.25
C PRO A 711 8.41 23.04 -2.50
N HIS A 712 7.86 21.95 -3.04
CA HIS A 712 8.17 20.60 -2.59
C HIS A 712 9.66 20.28 -2.77
N GLU A 713 10.36 20.88 -3.73
CA GLU A 713 11.78 20.55 -3.97
C GLU A 713 12.75 21.27 -3.02
N ASP A 714 12.35 22.34 -2.31
CA ASP A 714 13.24 23.04 -1.38
C ASP A 714 12.57 23.46 -0.06
N LEU A 715 12.66 22.57 0.93
CA LEU A 715 12.19 22.80 2.31
C LEU A 715 12.93 23.97 3.01
N SER A 716 14.08 24.38 2.50
CA SER A 716 14.88 25.47 3.06
C SER A 716 14.42 26.87 2.61
N LEU A 717 13.54 26.96 1.60
CA LEU A 717 13.05 28.23 1.09
C LEU A 717 12.40 29.06 2.21
N ARG A 718 12.81 30.33 2.28
CA ARG A 718 12.26 31.38 3.14
C ARG A 718 11.92 32.59 2.31
N THR A 719 10.84 33.27 2.70
CA THR A 719 10.38 34.49 2.02
C THR A 719 10.04 35.57 3.03
N THR A 720 10.22 36.82 2.61
CA THR A 720 9.73 38.01 3.31
C THR A 720 9.47 39.12 2.28
N THR A 721 8.92 40.25 2.72
CA THR A 721 8.75 41.45 1.92
C THR A 721 9.44 42.62 2.58
N THR A 722 9.99 43.53 1.78
CA THR A 722 10.61 44.73 2.32
C THR A 722 9.61 45.74 2.86
N ASP A 723 10.02 46.46 3.90
CA ASP A 723 9.26 47.59 4.44
C ASP A 723 9.39 48.87 3.59
N ALA A 724 8.87 49.99 4.08
CA ALA A 724 8.93 51.28 3.39
C ALA A 724 10.37 51.80 3.15
N ALA A 725 11.33 51.36 3.96
CA ALA A 725 12.74 51.69 3.83
C ALA A 725 13.51 50.68 2.94
N GLY A 726 12.81 49.72 2.34
CA GLY A 726 13.44 48.66 1.54
C GLY A 726 14.12 47.59 2.41
N HIS A 727 13.93 47.63 3.73
CA HIS A 727 14.60 46.74 4.67
C HIS A 727 13.83 45.43 4.83
N PHE A 728 14.53 44.31 5.06
CA PHE A 728 13.94 43.01 5.32
C PHE A 728 14.67 42.21 6.40
N VAL A 729 13.93 41.29 7.03
CA VAL A 729 14.47 40.30 7.98
C VAL A 729 13.91 38.92 7.66
N LEU A 730 14.80 37.93 7.60
CA LEU A 730 14.50 36.50 7.53
C LEU A 730 15.05 35.82 8.79
N PRO A 731 14.21 35.34 9.72
CA PRO A 731 14.68 34.90 11.04
C PRO A 731 15.40 33.54 11.04
N ASP A 732 15.17 32.69 10.05
CA ASP A 732 15.54 31.27 10.08
C ASP A 732 15.89 30.70 8.69
N ALA A 733 16.72 31.41 7.92
CA ALA A 733 17.14 30.99 6.58
C ALA A 733 18.28 29.97 6.59
N ALA A 734 18.45 29.23 5.49
CA ALA A 734 19.55 28.28 5.32
C ALA A 734 20.92 28.97 5.53
N ALA A 735 21.89 28.27 6.13
CA ALA A 735 23.24 28.82 6.34
C ALA A 735 24.02 29.00 5.03
N VAL A 736 23.69 28.23 3.99
CA VAL A 736 24.28 28.30 2.64
C VAL A 736 23.18 28.25 1.59
N GLY A 737 23.42 28.91 0.46
CA GLY A 737 22.47 28.99 -0.64
C GLY A 737 22.49 30.33 -1.34
N ALA A 738 21.39 30.65 -2.02
CA ALA A 738 21.20 31.90 -2.74
C ALA A 738 20.08 32.74 -2.07
N ILE A 739 20.22 34.06 -2.17
CA ILE A 739 19.20 35.05 -1.80
C ILE A 739 18.98 36.02 -2.97
N VAL A 740 17.72 36.39 -3.20
CA VAL A 740 17.29 37.20 -4.33
C VAL A 740 16.08 38.06 -3.95
N ALA A 741 15.95 39.24 -4.58
CA ALA A 741 14.80 40.10 -4.45
C ALA A 741 14.11 40.34 -5.79
N GLN A 742 12.79 40.52 -5.77
CA GLN A 742 11.99 40.87 -6.96
C GLN A 742 10.93 41.91 -6.63
N LEU A 743 10.73 42.85 -7.55
CA LEU A 743 9.64 43.81 -7.56
C LEU A 743 9.17 44.03 -9.00
N GLY A 744 7.97 43.53 -9.33
CA GLY A 744 7.46 43.51 -10.71
C GLY A 744 8.39 42.73 -11.65
N GLU A 745 8.73 43.33 -12.79
CA GLU A 745 9.63 42.77 -13.82
C GLU A 745 11.13 42.95 -13.51
N ARG A 746 11.47 43.45 -12.31
CA ARG A 746 12.85 43.69 -11.88
C ARG A 746 13.26 42.68 -10.81
N ARG A 747 14.47 42.15 -10.92
CA ARG A 747 15.03 41.15 -10.01
C ARG A 747 16.51 41.40 -9.75
N SER A 748 16.96 41.16 -8.53
CA SER A 748 18.39 41.20 -8.23
C SER A 748 19.12 40.00 -8.83
N PRO A 749 20.42 40.09 -9.14
CA PRO A 749 21.23 38.88 -9.31
C PRO A 749 21.16 38.04 -8.01
N PRO A 750 21.30 36.72 -8.12
CA PRO A 750 21.38 35.86 -6.94
C PRO A 750 22.70 36.16 -6.20
N VAL A 751 22.61 36.32 -4.88
CA VAL A 751 23.76 36.56 -4.00
C VAL A 751 23.87 35.42 -3.01
N ALA A 752 25.09 35.14 -2.51
CA ALA A 752 25.27 34.17 -1.43
C ALA A 752 24.55 34.63 -0.16
N ILE A 753 23.96 33.68 0.54
CA ILE A 753 23.39 33.93 1.85
C ILE A 753 24.52 34.35 2.83
N ALA A 754 24.32 35.48 3.51
CA ALA A 754 25.17 36.02 4.56
C ALA A 754 24.30 36.69 5.64
N GLU A 755 24.86 37.01 6.82
CA GLU A 755 24.11 37.68 7.91
C GLU A 755 23.51 39.03 7.48
N ARG A 756 24.26 39.76 6.64
CA ARG A 756 23.83 41.02 6.01
C ARG A 756 24.03 41.02 4.51
N VAL A 757 23.01 41.42 3.76
CA VAL A 757 23.08 41.53 2.29
C VAL A 757 22.40 42.80 1.77
N GLN A 758 22.89 43.32 0.65
CA GLN A 758 22.20 44.35 -0.13
C GLN A 758 21.87 43.78 -1.52
N LEU A 759 20.62 43.89 -1.92
CA LEU A 759 20.10 43.33 -3.18
C LEU A 759 19.71 44.48 -4.13
N VAL A 760 20.33 44.52 -5.30
CA VAL A 760 20.10 45.58 -6.30
C VAL A 760 19.21 45.05 -7.41
N LEU A 761 18.01 45.63 -7.58
CA LEU A 761 17.05 45.21 -8.59
C LEU A 761 17.47 45.64 -10.01
N ALA A 762 17.64 44.68 -10.91
CA ALA A 762 17.89 44.90 -12.33
C ALA A 762 16.69 44.47 -13.20
N PRO A 763 16.48 45.04 -14.40
CA PRO A 763 15.45 44.55 -15.32
C PRO A 763 15.71 43.10 -15.73
N THR A 764 14.64 42.35 -15.99
CA THR A 764 14.70 40.97 -16.51
C THR A 764 14.25 40.90 -17.97
N ARG A 765 14.47 39.76 -18.63
CA ARG A 765 14.03 39.45 -20.00
C ARG A 765 13.25 38.14 -20.07
N ARG A 766 12.44 38.02 -21.12
CA ARG A 766 11.76 36.79 -21.51
C ARG A 766 12.56 36.09 -22.61
N ILE A 767 12.62 34.76 -22.57
CA ILE A 767 13.25 33.89 -23.57
C ILE A 767 12.18 32.90 -24.05
N ALA A 768 12.12 32.63 -25.34
CA ALA A 768 11.20 31.64 -25.91
C ALA A 768 11.91 30.81 -26.99
N GLY A 769 11.38 29.62 -27.24
CA GLY A 769 11.95 28.71 -28.22
C GLY A 769 11.17 27.41 -28.36
N LYS A 770 11.76 26.44 -29.06
CA LYS A 770 11.25 25.09 -29.23
C LYS A 770 12.28 24.03 -28.84
N VAL A 771 11.82 22.98 -28.20
CA VAL A 771 12.55 21.75 -27.96
C VAL A 771 12.11 20.69 -28.97
N ALA A 772 13.04 20.13 -29.75
CA ALA A 772 12.81 18.91 -30.49
C ALA A 772 12.64 17.76 -29.50
N LEU A 773 11.44 17.18 -29.46
CA LEU A 773 11.07 16.21 -28.43
C LEU A 773 11.59 14.79 -28.70
N ASP A 774 11.88 14.42 -29.94
CA ASP A 774 12.44 13.11 -30.34
C ASP A 774 11.73 11.90 -29.68
N GLY A 775 10.39 11.97 -29.57
CA GLY A 775 9.55 10.95 -28.95
C GLY A 775 9.43 11.05 -27.42
N THR A 776 10.13 11.99 -26.79
CA THR A 776 10.05 12.30 -25.36
C THR A 776 8.76 13.08 -25.06
N PRO A 777 7.90 12.60 -24.14
CA PRO A 777 6.70 13.34 -23.76
C PRO A 777 7.05 14.72 -23.20
N ALA A 778 6.35 15.77 -23.66
CA ALA A 778 6.62 17.15 -23.22
C ALA A 778 6.51 17.36 -21.70
N THR A 779 5.72 16.54 -21.01
CA THR A 779 5.59 16.53 -19.53
C THR A 779 6.83 16.04 -18.80
N GLN A 780 7.72 15.32 -19.49
CA GLN A 780 9.01 14.87 -18.97
C GLN A 780 10.14 15.84 -19.34
N VAL A 781 9.86 16.86 -20.14
CA VAL A 781 10.85 17.83 -20.62
C VAL A 781 10.66 19.15 -19.90
N THR A 782 11.74 19.71 -19.39
CA THR A 782 11.73 21.02 -18.74
C THR A 782 12.96 21.80 -19.19
N VAL A 783 12.76 23.04 -19.64
CA VAL A 783 13.86 23.94 -19.99
C VAL A 783 14.28 24.69 -18.76
N PHE A 784 15.58 24.88 -18.59
CA PHE A 784 16.14 25.71 -17.53
C PHE A 784 17.14 26.72 -18.09
N ALA A 785 17.36 27.82 -17.38
CA ALA A 785 18.36 28.83 -17.69
C ALA A 785 19.10 29.28 -16.44
N GLU A 786 20.42 29.25 -16.46
CA GLU A 786 21.28 29.66 -15.35
C GLU A 786 22.15 30.84 -15.77
N GLN A 787 22.47 31.73 -14.82
CA GLN A 787 23.39 32.83 -15.08
C GLN A 787 24.81 32.29 -15.25
N ASP A 788 25.42 32.57 -16.41
CA ASP A 788 26.77 32.10 -16.69
C ASP A 788 27.79 32.76 -15.75
N GLY A 789 28.70 31.95 -15.19
CA GLY A 789 29.71 32.41 -14.23
C GLY A 789 29.21 32.77 -12.83
N ALA A 790 27.95 32.46 -12.48
CA ALA A 790 27.43 32.72 -11.14
C ALA A 790 28.15 31.88 -10.06
N THR A 791 28.37 32.46 -8.87
CA THR A 791 28.98 31.78 -7.71
C THR A 791 27.96 31.07 -6.82
N VAL A 792 26.67 31.21 -7.13
CA VAL A 792 25.56 30.68 -6.36
C VAL A 792 24.51 30.09 -7.29
N ARG A 793 23.84 29.03 -6.83
CA ARG A 793 22.88 28.27 -7.63
C ARG A 793 21.56 29.05 -7.78
N PHE A 794 21.24 29.40 -9.02
CA PHE A 794 19.98 30.06 -9.39
C PHE A 794 19.60 29.71 -10.84
N GLN A 795 18.38 29.17 -11.03
CA GLN A 795 17.90 28.73 -12.35
C GLN A 795 16.50 29.26 -12.66
N THR A 796 16.22 29.71 -13.88
CA THR A 796 14.84 29.88 -14.38
C THR A 796 14.38 28.62 -15.05
N ILE A 797 13.12 28.23 -14.87
CA ILE A 797 12.60 26.98 -15.39
C ILE A 797 11.37 27.30 -16.28
N ALA A 798 11.11 26.45 -17.26
CA ALA A 798 9.91 26.53 -18.08
C ALA A 798 9.48 25.12 -18.47
N PRO A 799 8.20 24.76 -18.28
CA PRO A 799 7.67 23.54 -18.84
C PRO A 799 7.67 23.62 -20.37
N VAL A 800 7.72 22.46 -21.00
CA VAL A 800 7.64 22.34 -22.46
C VAL A 800 6.22 21.95 -22.84
N ALA A 801 5.63 22.68 -23.78
CA ALA A 801 4.33 22.37 -24.35
C ALA A 801 4.42 21.11 -25.24
N ALA A 802 3.27 20.48 -25.52
CA ALA A 802 3.21 19.26 -26.33
C ALA A 802 3.85 19.40 -27.73
N ASP A 803 3.88 20.62 -28.29
CA ASP A 803 4.48 20.93 -29.58
C ASP A 803 5.97 21.35 -29.49
N GLY A 804 6.58 21.16 -28.30
CA GLY A 804 7.94 21.53 -27.99
C GLY A 804 8.13 23.00 -27.59
N ALA A 805 7.11 23.86 -27.65
CA ALA A 805 7.27 25.27 -27.32
C ALA A 805 7.55 25.49 -25.84
N PHE A 806 8.41 26.46 -25.52
CA PHE A 806 8.67 26.89 -24.14
C PHE A 806 8.85 28.40 -24.05
N SER A 807 8.65 28.94 -22.85
CA SER A 807 8.98 30.33 -22.55
C SER A 807 9.43 30.51 -21.11
N LEU A 808 10.63 31.08 -20.94
CA LEU A 808 11.24 31.46 -19.67
C LEU A 808 11.03 32.95 -19.43
N SER A 809 10.45 33.33 -18.30
CA SER A 809 10.28 34.73 -17.90
C SER A 809 11.19 35.07 -16.70
N GLY A 810 11.55 36.34 -16.53
CA GLY A 810 12.35 36.76 -15.38
C GLY A 810 13.84 36.40 -15.45
N ALA A 811 14.36 36.05 -16.64
CA ALA A 811 15.78 35.74 -16.81
C ALA A 811 16.63 37.03 -16.71
N PRO A 812 17.77 37.03 -16.01
CA PRO A 812 18.62 38.21 -15.95
C PRO A 812 19.17 38.58 -17.34
N LEU A 813 19.45 39.87 -17.54
CA LEU A 813 19.93 40.42 -18.82
C LEU A 813 21.36 39.95 -19.21
N GLY A 814 22.08 39.25 -18.34
CA GLY A 814 23.42 38.72 -18.57
C GLY A 814 23.49 37.50 -19.50
N ALA A 815 24.69 36.99 -19.72
CA ALA A 815 24.90 35.72 -20.44
C ALA A 815 24.26 34.57 -19.65
N LEU A 816 23.59 33.66 -20.35
CA LEU A 816 22.85 32.55 -19.75
C LEU A 816 23.28 31.24 -20.38
N ARG A 817 23.34 30.18 -19.58
CA ARG A 817 23.34 28.80 -20.07
C ARG A 817 21.89 28.32 -20.07
N VAL A 818 21.37 27.99 -21.24
CA VAL A 818 20.01 27.45 -21.37
C VAL A 818 20.12 25.97 -21.69
N GLY A 819 19.45 25.14 -20.93
CA GLY A 819 19.49 23.70 -21.11
C GLY A 819 18.11 23.06 -21.10
N VAL A 820 18.06 21.84 -21.62
CA VAL A 820 16.89 20.97 -21.54
C VAL A 820 17.20 19.88 -20.53
N SER A 821 16.25 19.64 -19.65
CA SER A 821 16.23 18.50 -18.76
C SER A 821 15.12 17.53 -19.16
N VAL A 822 15.45 16.25 -19.21
CA VAL A 822 14.48 15.15 -19.37
C VAL A 822 14.45 14.36 -18.07
N ARG A 823 13.25 14.07 -17.56
CA ARG A 823 13.05 13.29 -16.33
C ARG A 823 12.51 11.89 -16.65
N ASP A 824 13.15 10.86 -16.10
CA ASP A 824 12.76 9.45 -16.22
C ASP A 824 12.35 8.80 -14.87
N ASP A 825 12.04 7.51 -14.90
CA ASP A 825 11.66 6.71 -13.72
C ASP A 825 12.78 6.56 -12.66
N THR A 826 14.01 6.99 -12.91
CA THR A 826 15.11 6.93 -11.94
C THR A 826 15.45 8.27 -11.30
N ASP A 827 14.63 9.30 -11.55
CA ASP A 827 14.80 10.68 -11.06
C ASP A 827 16.08 11.36 -11.58
N VAL A 828 16.61 10.88 -12.70
CA VAL A 828 17.83 11.40 -13.31
C VAL A 828 17.46 12.53 -14.26
N ARG A 829 18.09 13.69 -14.05
CA ARG A 829 18.03 14.87 -14.90
C ARG A 829 19.15 14.79 -15.95
N SER A 830 18.83 14.42 -17.18
CA SER A 830 19.79 14.54 -18.29
C SER A 830 19.88 16.00 -18.73
N GLN A 831 21.05 16.64 -18.66
CA GLN A 831 21.26 18.04 -19.07
C GLN A 831 21.97 18.13 -20.43
N TYR A 832 21.33 18.80 -21.38
CA TYR A 832 21.99 19.30 -22.60
C TYR A 832 22.07 20.83 -22.54
N GLU A 833 23.26 21.41 -22.70
CA GLU A 833 23.48 22.86 -22.65
C GLU A 833 23.61 23.47 -24.05
N ALA A 834 22.90 24.57 -24.29
CA ALA A 834 23.19 25.56 -25.32
C ALA A 834 23.51 26.90 -24.62
N VAL A 835 24.71 27.44 -24.83
CA VAL A 835 25.08 28.76 -24.28
C VAL A 835 24.39 29.86 -25.10
N VAL A 836 23.61 30.72 -24.44
CA VAL A 836 22.92 31.85 -25.09
C VAL A 836 23.65 33.16 -24.76
N PRO A 837 24.31 33.80 -25.74
CA PRO A 837 25.04 35.05 -25.50
C PRO A 837 24.15 36.18 -24.98
N ALA A 838 24.73 37.10 -24.20
CA ALA A 838 24.03 38.26 -23.64
C ALA A 838 23.37 39.18 -24.70
N SER A 839 23.91 39.19 -25.93
CA SER A 839 23.54 40.11 -27.00
C SER A 839 22.42 39.64 -27.94
N ARG A 840 21.90 38.41 -27.81
CA ARG A 840 20.86 37.90 -28.73
C ARG A 840 19.47 38.36 -28.29
N ALA A 841 18.72 38.97 -29.22
CA ALA A 841 17.30 39.23 -29.06
C ALA A 841 16.53 37.90 -28.89
N ALA A 842 15.46 37.95 -28.10
CA ALA A 842 14.66 36.83 -27.58
C ALA A 842 13.86 36.00 -28.61
N GLY A 843 14.47 35.53 -29.71
CA GLY A 843 13.78 34.78 -30.77
C GLY A 843 14.29 33.34 -30.99
N ASP A 844 13.34 32.39 -30.99
CA ASP A 844 13.37 30.98 -31.40
C ASP A 844 14.65 30.19 -31.08
N LEU A 845 14.91 30.00 -29.78
CA LEU A 845 15.94 29.06 -29.35
C LEU A 845 15.51 27.62 -29.73
N ALA A 846 16.26 26.98 -30.62
CA ALA A 846 16.08 25.57 -30.94
C ALA A 846 16.95 24.73 -29.99
N LEU A 847 16.30 23.91 -29.17
CA LEU A 847 16.92 22.94 -28.28
C LEU A 847 16.54 21.53 -28.73
N THR A 848 17.28 20.51 -28.29
CA THR A 848 17.00 19.10 -28.63
C THR A 848 17.00 18.27 -27.36
N ALA A 849 15.95 17.49 -27.12
CA ALA A 849 15.87 16.48 -26.07
C ALA A 849 16.51 15.17 -26.58
N ALA A 850 17.83 15.16 -26.78
CA ALA A 850 18.51 14.03 -27.40
C ALA A 850 18.52 12.75 -26.54
N GLN A 851 18.45 11.58 -27.18
CA GLN A 851 18.65 10.26 -26.58
C GLN A 851 20.16 9.94 -26.36
N PRO A 852 20.52 9.07 -25.38
CA PRO A 852 21.88 8.98 -24.82
C PRO A 852 22.94 8.56 -25.83
N THR A 853 24.15 9.14 -25.73
CA THR A 853 25.32 8.72 -26.50
C THR A 853 26.40 8.00 -25.67
N ARG A 854 26.38 8.09 -24.33
CA ARG A 854 27.38 7.48 -23.44
C ARG A 854 26.85 7.17 -22.02
N SER A 855 27.34 6.08 -21.45
CA SER A 855 27.16 5.69 -20.04
C SER A 855 28.51 5.61 -19.31
N LEU A 856 28.50 5.86 -18.01
CA LEU A 856 29.64 5.74 -17.11
C LEU A 856 29.22 5.01 -15.85
N ASP A 857 29.81 3.85 -15.60
CA ASP A 857 29.69 3.17 -14.31
C ASP A 857 30.75 3.72 -13.34
N VAL A 858 30.38 3.94 -12.08
CA VAL A 858 31.25 4.48 -11.04
C VAL A 858 31.22 3.55 -9.85
N VAL A 859 32.36 2.96 -9.52
CA VAL A 859 32.58 2.15 -8.33
C VAL A 859 33.34 2.97 -7.30
N VAL A 860 32.75 3.15 -6.14
CA VAL A 860 33.30 3.92 -5.04
C VAL A 860 33.65 2.98 -3.90
N ARG A 861 34.92 2.96 -3.52
CA ARG A 861 35.47 2.08 -2.50
C ARG A 861 35.59 2.81 -1.17
N SER A 862 35.10 2.17 -0.11
CA SER A 862 35.33 2.65 1.25
C SER A 862 36.78 2.38 1.67
N ALA A 863 37.44 3.38 2.24
CA ALA A 863 38.75 3.18 2.90
C ALA A 863 38.63 2.51 4.28
N ILE A 864 37.40 2.31 4.77
CA ILE A 864 37.07 1.66 6.05
C ILE A 864 36.05 0.53 5.81
N ALA A 865 35.94 -0.46 6.72
CA ALA A 865 35.04 -1.61 6.56
C ALA A 865 33.53 -1.29 6.67
N ALA A 866 33.12 -0.02 6.60
CA ALA A 866 31.73 0.42 6.72
C ALA A 866 31.10 0.67 5.33
N PRO A 867 29.85 0.22 5.10
CA PRO A 867 29.10 0.48 3.86
C PRO A 867 28.87 1.98 3.59
N LEU A 868 29.05 2.42 2.34
CA LEU A 868 28.88 3.82 1.90
C LEU A 868 27.41 4.20 1.61
N GLU A 869 26.46 3.63 2.32
CA GLU A 869 25.03 3.62 1.92
C GLU A 869 24.32 4.98 1.87
N GLY A 870 24.89 6.02 2.48
CA GLY A 870 24.37 7.38 2.35
C GLY A 870 25.04 8.17 1.23
N ALA A 871 26.17 7.71 0.69
CA ALA A 871 27.10 8.52 -0.08
C ALA A 871 26.44 9.09 -1.34
N GLY A 872 26.65 10.39 -1.56
CA GLY A 872 26.26 11.06 -2.78
C GLY A 872 27.38 10.93 -3.80
N VAL A 873 27.07 10.45 -5.01
CA VAL A 873 27.99 10.46 -6.14
C VAL A 873 27.47 11.44 -7.17
N PHE A 874 28.36 12.30 -7.64
CA PHE A 874 28.04 13.37 -8.57
C PHE A 874 29.03 13.35 -9.73
N VAL A 875 28.54 13.64 -10.92
CA VAL A 875 29.41 14.03 -12.04
C VAL A 875 29.39 15.56 -12.13
N VAL A 876 30.51 16.12 -12.56
CA VAL A 876 30.65 17.55 -12.86
C VAL A 876 31.48 17.68 -14.13
N TYR A 877 31.01 18.49 -15.09
CA TYR A 877 31.80 18.77 -16.28
C TYR A 877 33.00 19.69 -15.96
N GLY A 878 34.13 19.44 -16.62
CA GLY A 878 35.36 20.21 -16.46
C GLY A 878 36.28 19.68 -15.35
N LYS A 879 37.16 20.56 -14.85
CA LYS A 879 38.16 20.27 -13.81
C LYS A 879 37.93 21.13 -12.56
N PRO A 880 36.75 21.06 -11.91
CA PRO A 880 36.50 21.86 -10.71
C PRO A 880 37.44 21.44 -9.58
N GLN A 881 37.97 22.42 -8.85
CA GLN A 881 38.69 22.18 -7.60
C GLN A 881 37.71 22.36 -6.45
N VAL A 882 37.15 21.26 -5.95
CA VAL A 882 36.19 21.23 -4.84
C VAL A 882 36.66 20.27 -3.77
N ARG A 883 36.60 20.71 -2.52
CA ARG A 883 37.01 19.98 -1.33
C ARG A 883 35.90 19.81 -0.31
N THR A 884 34.87 20.65 -0.35
CA THR A 884 33.74 20.59 0.58
C THR A 884 32.40 20.63 -0.14
N VAL A 885 31.33 20.18 0.52
CA VAL A 885 29.97 20.30 -0.01
C VAL A 885 29.59 21.77 -0.19
N GLY A 886 30.04 22.69 0.68
CA GLY A 886 29.80 24.11 0.51
C GLY A 886 30.41 24.69 -0.78
N GLU A 887 31.63 24.25 -1.14
CA GLU A 887 32.26 24.58 -2.43
C GLU A 887 31.56 23.90 -3.60
N LEU A 888 31.15 22.64 -3.44
CA LEU A 888 30.38 21.88 -4.41
C LEU A 888 29.11 22.65 -4.77
N MET A 889 28.30 23.03 -3.78
CA MET A 889 27.02 23.72 -3.95
C MET A 889 27.11 25.11 -4.61
N ARG A 890 28.31 25.69 -4.73
CA ARG A 890 28.56 26.96 -5.45
C ARG A 890 28.88 26.75 -6.93
N LEU A 891 29.12 25.52 -7.38
CA LEU A 891 29.38 25.27 -8.79
C LEU A 891 28.10 25.43 -9.61
N PRO A 892 28.15 26.14 -10.75
CA PRO A 892 27.02 26.23 -11.68
C PRO A 892 26.55 24.87 -12.21
N SER A 893 27.47 23.93 -12.44
CA SER A 893 27.24 22.70 -13.20
C SER A 893 26.65 21.51 -12.44
N LEU A 894 26.21 21.67 -11.18
CA LEU A 894 25.64 20.57 -10.38
C LEU A 894 24.18 20.24 -10.66
N GLY A 895 23.51 21.02 -11.52
CA GLY A 895 22.05 21.17 -11.66
C GLY A 895 21.17 19.91 -11.80
N GLY A 896 21.73 18.72 -11.89
CA GLY A 896 20.96 17.47 -11.89
C GLY A 896 21.74 16.17 -11.83
N GLN A 897 22.99 16.19 -11.39
CA GLN A 897 23.91 15.05 -11.53
C GLN A 897 24.14 14.27 -10.23
N GLU A 898 23.25 14.40 -9.25
CA GLU A 898 23.26 13.61 -8.02
C GLU A 898 22.66 12.23 -8.28
N ARG A 899 23.42 11.16 -8.05
CA ARG A 899 22.86 9.81 -7.94
C ARG A 899 23.15 9.23 -6.57
N LEU A 900 22.06 8.82 -5.92
CA LEU A 900 22.09 8.03 -4.70
C LEU A 900 22.72 6.68 -5.02
N ALA A 901 23.63 6.28 -4.16
CA ALA A 901 24.47 5.14 -4.44
C ALA A 901 24.24 4.06 -3.38
N THR A 902 24.01 2.84 -3.86
CA THR A 902 23.61 1.67 -3.06
C THR A 902 24.80 0.74 -2.90
N PRO A 903 24.99 0.08 -1.74
CA PRO A 903 25.82 -1.11 -1.68
C PRO A 903 25.15 -2.20 -2.48
N VAL A 904 25.96 -2.86 -3.31
CA VAL A 904 25.47 -3.97 -4.11
C VAL A 904 25.97 -5.27 -3.51
N THR A 905 25.05 -6.23 -3.34
CA THR A 905 25.35 -7.63 -3.07
C THR A 905 24.83 -8.49 -4.24
N ASP A 906 25.66 -9.45 -4.67
CA ASP A 906 25.32 -10.57 -5.56
C ASP A 906 24.69 -10.18 -6.93
N ASP A 907 23.66 -10.91 -7.38
CA ASP A 907 23.07 -10.96 -8.74
C ASP A 907 22.61 -9.61 -9.34
N ARG A 908 22.72 -8.52 -8.58
CA ARG A 908 22.40 -7.15 -8.99
C ARG A 908 23.56 -6.44 -9.71
N ILE A 909 24.78 -6.99 -9.67
CA ILE A 909 25.93 -6.42 -10.38
C ILE A 909 25.92 -6.91 -11.84
N PRO A 910 25.92 -6.01 -12.84
CA PRO A 910 26.08 -6.40 -14.23
C PRO A 910 27.34 -7.26 -14.42
N GLY A 911 27.24 -8.37 -15.15
CA GLY A 911 28.35 -9.34 -15.33
C GLY A 911 29.72 -8.73 -15.66
N PRO A 912 29.84 -7.71 -16.53
CA PRO A 912 31.11 -7.03 -16.81
C PRO A 912 31.76 -6.32 -15.61
N LEU A 913 30.96 -5.92 -14.61
CA LEU A 913 31.41 -5.21 -13.40
C LEU A 913 31.69 -6.14 -12.21
N ALA A 914 31.28 -7.42 -12.28
CA ALA A 914 31.37 -8.37 -11.18
C ALA A 914 32.81 -8.59 -10.66
N ARG A 915 33.83 -8.39 -11.51
CA ARG A 915 35.25 -8.52 -11.12
C ARG A 915 35.84 -7.25 -10.50
N THR A 916 35.16 -6.11 -10.61
CA THR A 916 35.67 -4.80 -10.19
C THR A 916 35.08 -4.34 -8.86
N VAL A 917 33.84 -4.76 -8.58
CA VAL A 917 33.06 -4.42 -7.37
C VAL A 917 33.39 -5.40 -6.24
N ARG A 918 33.71 -4.88 -5.05
CA ARG A 918 33.97 -5.65 -3.82
C ARG A 918 32.77 -5.58 -2.87
N HIS A 919 32.72 -6.48 -1.89
CA HIS A 919 31.75 -6.40 -0.80
C HIS A 919 31.92 -5.07 -0.05
N GLY A 920 30.85 -4.28 0.05
CA GLY A 920 30.87 -2.94 0.66
C GLY A 920 31.23 -1.80 -0.31
N ASP A 921 31.56 -2.10 -1.58
CA ASP A 921 31.69 -1.07 -2.61
C ASP A 921 30.31 -0.51 -3.00
N LEU A 922 30.33 0.74 -3.43
CA LEU A 922 29.17 1.49 -3.84
C LEU A 922 29.19 1.65 -5.37
N LEU A 923 28.09 1.28 -6.03
CA LEU A 923 27.95 1.38 -7.48
C LEU A 923 26.96 2.48 -7.84
N ALA A 924 27.40 3.45 -8.64
CA ALA A 924 26.57 4.47 -9.26
C ALA A 924 26.76 4.40 -10.77
N ARG A 925 25.68 4.28 -11.54
CA ARG A 925 25.74 4.37 -13.00
C ARG A 925 25.30 5.76 -13.41
N PHE A 926 25.93 6.38 -14.39
CA PHE A 926 25.51 7.64 -15.02
C PHE A 926 25.25 7.36 -16.50
N GLU A 927 24.21 7.98 -17.04
CA GLU A 927 23.82 7.84 -18.44
C GLU A 927 23.64 9.24 -19.03
N HIS A 928 23.66 9.35 -20.36
CA HIS A 928 23.47 10.62 -21.08
C HIS A 928 24.59 11.66 -20.81
N LEU A 929 25.83 11.21 -20.66
CA LEU A 929 26.96 12.11 -20.42
C LEU A 929 27.48 12.73 -21.73
N GLY A 930 27.67 14.05 -21.72
CA GLY A 930 28.20 14.83 -22.84
C GLY A 930 29.69 14.57 -23.12
N ALA A 931 30.13 14.96 -24.33
CA ALA A 931 31.53 14.88 -24.72
C ALA A 931 32.36 15.96 -24.00
N GLY A 932 33.42 15.54 -23.31
CA GLY A 932 34.31 16.47 -22.59
C GLY A 932 34.93 15.85 -21.34
N PRO A 933 35.85 16.57 -20.67
CA PRO A 933 36.42 16.14 -19.40
C PRO A 933 35.32 16.08 -18.33
N LEU A 934 35.23 14.94 -17.64
CA LEU A 934 34.28 14.70 -16.55
C LEU A 934 35.03 14.56 -15.23
N THR A 935 34.55 15.18 -14.17
CA THR A 935 35.04 14.97 -12.81
C THR A 935 33.95 14.25 -12.02
N VAL A 936 34.25 13.10 -11.46
CA VAL A 936 33.36 12.40 -10.52
C VAL A 936 33.71 12.85 -9.11
N CYS A 937 32.74 13.36 -8.38
CA CYS A 937 32.85 13.75 -6.99
C CYS A 937 32.00 12.84 -6.11
N THR A 938 32.48 12.56 -4.91
CA THR A 938 31.81 11.72 -3.92
C THR A 938 31.84 12.42 -2.56
N VAL A 939 30.69 12.43 -1.89
CA VAL A 939 30.58 12.80 -0.47
C VAL A 939 30.15 11.57 0.32
N SER A 940 30.88 11.24 1.38
CA SER A 940 30.43 10.22 2.34
C SER A 940 29.63 10.90 3.44
N PHE A 941 28.55 10.27 3.89
CA PHE A 941 27.87 10.64 5.14
C PHE A 941 28.20 9.59 6.21
N PRO A 942 28.23 9.95 7.50
CA PRO A 942 28.21 8.95 8.56
C PRO A 942 26.96 8.05 8.40
N GLY A 943 27.08 6.75 8.70
CA GLY A 943 26.08 5.72 8.36
C GLY A 943 24.65 5.95 8.86
N ASP A 944 24.46 6.86 9.81
CA ASP A 944 23.21 7.07 10.54
C ASP A 944 22.33 8.20 9.96
N MET A 945 22.24 8.35 8.63
CA MET A 945 21.39 9.37 7.97
C MET A 945 19.88 9.30 8.32
N LEU A 946 19.41 8.19 8.91
CA LEU A 946 18.03 8.03 9.37
C LEU A 946 17.82 8.44 10.83
N ASP A 947 18.88 8.74 11.59
CA ASP A 947 18.76 9.35 12.90
C ASP A 947 18.40 10.83 12.73
N PRO A 948 17.22 11.30 13.20
CA PRO A 948 16.79 12.66 12.98
C PRO A 948 17.70 13.71 13.63
N VAL A 949 18.42 13.36 14.70
CA VAL A 949 19.36 14.24 15.39
C VAL A 949 20.66 14.33 14.61
N ILE A 950 21.18 13.20 14.11
CA ILE A 950 22.37 13.19 13.23
C ILE A 950 22.05 13.90 11.93
N GLN A 951 20.88 13.65 11.34
CA GLN A 951 20.40 14.35 10.16
C GLN A 951 20.31 15.86 10.41
N GLN A 952 19.75 16.29 11.55
CA GLN A 952 19.65 17.71 11.90
C GLN A 952 21.03 18.36 12.13
N ARG A 953 21.94 17.72 12.87
CA ARG A 953 23.31 18.22 13.10
C ARG A 953 24.13 18.25 11.81
N MET A 954 24.04 17.19 11.01
CA MET A 954 24.69 17.11 9.70
C MET A 954 24.17 18.21 8.77
N MET A 955 22.86 18.48 8.75
CA MET A 955 22.30 19.59 7.98
C MET A 955 22.82 20.96 8.46
N ALA A 956 23.08 21.12 9.75
CA ALA A 956 23.68 22.36 10.29
C ALA A 956 25.13 22.58 9.82
N HIS A 957 25.90 21.50 9.62
CA HIS A 957 27.30 21.54 9.17
C HIS A 957 27.51 20.98 7.76
N VAL A 958 26.44 20.93 6.95
CA VAL A 958 26.48 20.22 5.67
C VAL A 958 27.53 20.80 4.73
N ALA A 959 27.77 22.11 4.81
CA ALA A 959 28.75 22.82 4.00
C ALA A 959 30.21 22.44 4.28
N GLU A 960 30.50 21.91 5.47
CA GLU A 960 31.85 21.55 5.93
C GLU A 960 32.24 20.11 5.54
N LEU A 961 31.28 19.30 5.11
CA LEU A 961 31.51 17.90 4.73
C LEU A 961 32.52 17.78 3.59
N ALA A 962 33.49 16.88 3.74
CA ALA A 962 34.55 16.69 2.76
C ALA A 962 34.01 16.02 1.48
N VAL A 963 34.47 16.51 0.33
CA VAL A 963 34.17 15.98 -1.00
C VAL A 963 35.46 15.48 -1.64
N THR A 964 35.43 14.27 -2.19
CA THR A 964 36.55 13.68 -2.94
C THR A 964 36.20 13.70 -4.43
N CYS A 965 37.04 14.30 -5.27
CA CYS A 965 36.81 14.40 -6.71
C CYS A 965 37.94 13.76 -7.52
N LYS A 966 37.60 13.13 -8.66
CA LYS A 966 38.53 12.53 -9.61
C LYS A 966 38.16 12.92 -11.04
N LEU A 967 39.10 13.54 -11.74
CA LEU A 967 38.99 13.78 -13.18
C LEU A 967 39.10 12.45 -13.94
N LEU A 968 38.22 12.25 -14.91
CA LEU A 968 38.14 11.09 -15.77
C LEU A 968 38.66 11.40 -17.17
N GLU A 969 39.12 10.35 -17.84
CA GLU A 969 39.45 10.41 -19.25
C GLU A 969 38.20 10.66 -20.11
N PRO A 970 38.33 11.37 -21.25
CA PRO A 970 37.21 11.76 -22.10
C PRO A 970 36.36 10.59 -22.64
N ASP A 971 36.86 9.36 -22.65
CA ASP A 971 36.23 8.14 -23.16
C ASP A 971 35.92 7.08 -22.07
N ALA A 972 36.22 7.37 -20.79
CA ALA A 972 35.97 6.48 -19.67
C ALA A 972 34.50 5.98 -19.61
N VAL A 973 34.32 4.66 -19.61
CA VAL A 973 33.01 3.99 -19.39
C VAL A 973 32.88 3.44 -17.96
N LEU A 974 33.98 3.42 -17.21
CA LEU A 974 34.04 2.98 -15.82
C LEU A 974 35.04 3.84 -15.02
N ALA A 975 34.67 4.26 -13.82
CA ALA A 975 35.54 4.95 -12.88
C ALA A 975 35.58 4.23 -11.54
N VAL A 976 36.78 4.06 -10.96
CA VAL A 976 36.96 3.56 -9.60
C VAL A 976 37.58 4.66 -8.73
N LEU A 977 36.93 4.98 -7.61
CA LEU A 977 37.35 6.01 -6.64
C LEU A 977 37.45 5.39 -5.24
N ALA A 978 38.31 5.96 -4.38
CA ALA A 978 38.35 5.63 -2.96
C ALA A 978 37.92 6.87 -2.16
N VAL A 979 37.07 6.69 -1.15
CA VAL A 979 36.55 7.79 -0.34
C VAL A 979 37.26 7.83 0.99
N ALA A 980 37.69 9.03 1.38
CA ALA A 980 38.27 9.27 2.69
C ALA A 980 37.16 9.25 3.78
N PRO A 981 37.43 8.73 4.98
CA PRO A 981 36.50 8.82 6.10
C PRO A 981 36.22 10.30 6.46
N GLN A 982 34.97 10.63 6.78
CA GLN A 982 34.63 11.96 7.34
C GLN A 982 35.21 12.08 8.76
N ALA A 983 35.64 13.29 9.13
CA ALA A 983 35.92 13.60 10.52
C ALA A 983 34.63 13.43 11.35
N ARG A 984 34.74 12.98 12.61
CA ARG A 984 33.58 12.95 13.50
C ARG A 984 33.08 14.39 13.69
N LEU A 985 31.83 14.63 13.32
CA LEU A 985 31.09 15.82 13.74
C LEU A 985 30.78 15.61 15.24
N GLU A 986 31.54 16.24 16.14
CA GLU A 986 31.34 16.14 17.59
C GLU A 986 30.05 16.85 18.07
#